data_AF-A0A4S8KXH5-F1
#
_entry.id   AF-A0A4S8KXH5-F1
#
_cell.length_a   1.000
_cell.length_b   1.000
_cell.length_c   1.000
_cell.angle_alpha   90.00
_cell.angle_beta   90.00
_cell.angle_gamma   90.00
#
_symmetry.space_group_name_H-M   'P 1'
#
loop_
_entity.id
_entity.type
_entity.pdbx_description
1 polymer ?
#
loop_
_entity_poly.entity_id
_entity_poly.type
_entity_poly.pdbx_seq_one_letter_code
_entity_poly.pdbx_strand_id
1 'polypeptide(L)'
;MRCQYSSLDDAVEEAVGLSRKLVLAEDSEWDINDDVKKKGGKVQDSDVPPRLENKLSHSYTAADKASYTSTLTTNKSVTNNKSVVSIRRRRLKLVSLCGLSSIPSNSIVLCTFCILFFLSFILSQASQKIMDSQSNLKSTPIPTAEELDKNHNLLLHRSATTARPANAHDASLAAVVPGGRFFITTPYRNLSLHTMRRDFRFGEHDYLQWPQQWCLPLCHLACILRRPSPGHQFDLMWWVPTPEYFCEERRGIATGLGKLNARKAKEFGDLVSDLRARCNEFVAHHSNPTEVDLARQYSEMLLERKNRLNSLLLSYRQMCYAVTSVQRLFLELHALLEYCQTFKPRMKGVDIASPTVAPVIGAYTSDLQQAEALFRAGLPFWFVRQVQDVPAVTVGKLVPLVSVDTLCRAESPFPEPVVFRGVPNTLAQYNAIQDHLNTVFNTHSPFESSRHSRLQIASPSTAIVGGIQRTATERKRQTPYPKKSNKPSKVTGRDKFSLPEHHLFPPSSPCWASALSRVNRDYPPDPVQGGYAFPDPILFVSVGKHEKTLTYCWNYLQFWDILLFRISQPSPQLIPNSTWRQLLNGEFAATTTGAPSSSKRSSKTALQKASVRELLGNCLLSTGVDVDLEHPLKTVSWRGRSFHYASEIPEDVVREIVWELSHLNFRCELVALDKVLVSKSLDNEESLRHCRRLGNCFPGADMDNILTVDIDRADDHEGFGSAAPVGRKGVLFALRDVMNDWPKFGERCRNAKDALEKDFYNDTTLEVFEAVVVHGYLQYFFDTFGRAAVTPLRLDRSD
;
A
#
# COMPACT_ATOMS: atom_id res chain seq x y z
N MET A 1 -9.12 -36.04 -11.29
CA MET A 1 -7.74 -35.90 -11.81
C MET A 1 -6.97 -35.03 -10.83
N ARG A 2 -5.75 -35.47 -10.47
CA ARG A 2 -4.83 -34.81 -9.51
C ARG A 2 -4.48 -33.39 -9.96
N CYS A 3 -4.48 -32.42 -9.06
CA CYS A 3 -3.66 -31.21 -9.15
C CYS A 3 -3.16 -30.81 -7.75
N GLN A 4 -1.89 -30.42 -7.70
CA GLN A 4 -1.00 -30.35 -6.55
C GLN A 4 -1.27 -29.10 -5.69
N TYR A 5 -1.20 -29.28 -4.37
CA TYR A 5 -1.08 -28.20 -3.38
C TYR A 5 0.40 -27.97 -3.07
N SER A 6 0.89 -26.77 -3.36
CA SER A 6 2.15 -26.23 -2.84
C SER A 6 1.93 -24.75 -2.51
N SER A 7 2.53 -24.27 -1.43
CA SER A 7 2.56 -22.89 -0.87
C SER A 7 1.55 -22.50 0.24
N LEU A 8 1.26 -23.41 1.18
CA LEU A 8 0.80 -22.98 2.52
C LEU A 8 1.99 -22.50 3.39
N ASP A 9 3.21 -22.91 3.06
CA ASP A 9 4.42 -22.62 3.84
C ASP A 9 4.91 -21.17 3.67
N ASP A 10 4.70 -20.56 2.49
CA ASP A 10 5.16 -19.19 2.19
C ASP A 10 4.39 -18.12 2.99
N ALA A 11 3.11 -18.35 3.28
CA ALA A 11 2.28 -17.42 4.05
C ALA A 11 2.54 -17.50 5.58
N VAL A 12 3.10 -18.61 6.05
CA VAL A 12 3.42 -18.83 7.48
C VAL A 12 4.79 -18.23 7.81
N GLU A 13 5.77 -18.29 6.91
CA GLU A 13 7.07 -17.64 7.14
C GLU A 13 6.98 -16.11 7.20
N GLU A 14 6.12 -15.48 6.40
CA GLU A 14 5.98 -14.01 6.37
C GLU A 14 5.35 -13.45 7.66
N ALA A 15 4.35 -14.15 8.22
CA ALA A 15 3.69 -13.78 9.48
C ALA A 15 4.60 -13.98 10.72
N VAL A 16 5.54 -14.93 10.64
CA VAL A 16 6.48 -15.27 11.73
C VAL A 16 7.72 -14.37 11.71
N GLY A 17 8.12 -13.90 10.53
CA GLY A 17 9.15 -12.86 10.39
C GLY A 17 8.76 -11.50 11.00
N LEU A 18 7.48 -11.13 10.91
CA LEU A 18 6.95 -9.87 11.48
C LEU A 18 6.82 -9.92 13.01
N SER A 19 6.49 -11.08 13.57
CA SER A 19 6.33 -11.24 15.03
C SER A 19 7.67 -11.32 15.79
N ARG A 20 8.75 -11.81 15.14
CA ARG A 20 10.09 -11.87 15.76
C ARG A 20 10.78 -10.52 15.93
N LYS A 21 10.42 -9.50 15.16
CA LYS A 21 11.01 -8.15 15.28
C LYS A 21 10.38 -7.29 16.38
N LEU A 22 9.14 -7.59 16.76
CA LEU A 22 8.42 -6.86 17.82
C LEU A 22 8.80 -7.31 19.25
N VAL A 23 9.32 -8.54 19.42
CA VAL A 23 9.62 -9.10 20.75
C VAL A 23 11.07 -8.84 21.20
N LEU A 24 11.98 -8.45 20.31
CA LEU A 24 13.40 -8.20 20.65
C LEU A 24 13.73 -6.73 20.94
N ALA A 25 12.74 -5.83 20.93
CA ALA A 25 12.94 -4.39 21.16
C ALA A 25 12.46 -3.89 22.53
N GLU A 26 11.78 -4.72 23.35
CA GLU A 26 11.23 -4.28 24.64
C GLU A 26 12.05 -4.69 25.88
N ASP A 27 13.06 -5.57 25.77
CA ASP A 27 13.81 -6.07 26.93
C ASP A 27 15.35 -5.97 26.75
N SER A 28 15.93 -4.78 26.82
CA SER A 28 17.24 -4.55 27.46
C SER A 28 17.71 -3.08 27.39
N GLU A 29 17.62 -2.34 28.49
CA GLU A 29 18.67 -1.41 28.91
C GLU A 29 18.50 -1.04 30.40
N TRP A 30 19.64 -0.85 31.08
CA TRP A 30 19.88 -0.56 32.51
C TRP A 30 20.32 -1.72 33.43
N ASP A 31 21.65 -1.94 33.38
CA ASP A 31 22.61 -1.75 34.49
C ASP A 31 22.87 -2.87 35.52
N ILE A 32 24.10 -3.42 35.53
CA ILE A 32 25.13 -3.20 36.58
C ILE A 32 26.38 -4.11 36.38
N ASN A 33 27.55 -3.47 36.53
CA ASN A 33 28.91 -4.02 36.70
C ASN A 33 29.04 -5.08 37.80
N ASP A 34 29.88 -6.12 37.61
CA ASP A 34 31.23 -6.18 38.20
C ASP A 34 31.92 -7.57 38.06
N ASP A 35 33.25 -7.48 37.95
CA ASP A 35 34.28 -8.45 38.33
C ASP A 35 34.52 -9.74 37.51
N VAL A 36 35.51 -9.63 36.59
CA VAL A 36 36.32 -10.75 36.08
C VAL A 36 37.74 -10.66 36.64
N LYS A 37 38.10 -11.63 37.51
CA LYS A 37 39.49 -11.87 37.94
C LYS A 37 40.03 -13.18 37.34
N LYS A 38 41.11 -13.00 36.56
CA LYS A 38 42.33 -13.81 36.45
C LYS A 38 42.32 -15.18 35.72
N LYS A 39 43.32 -15.25 34.82
CA LYS A 39 44.19 -16.36 34.34
C LYS A 39 43.90 -16.68 32.86
N GLY A 40 44.85 -16.66 31.91
CA GLY A 40 46.30 -16.46 31.91
C GLY A 40 46.88 -17.09 30.64
N GLY A 41 47.97 -16.52 30.09
CA GLY A 41 48.80 -17.09 29.01
C GLY A 41 48.69 -16.33 27.67
N LYS A 42 49.59 -15.39 27.37
CA LYS A 42 50.90 -15.54 26.66
C LYS A 42 50.74 -15.80 25.15
N VAL A 43 51.45 -15.19 24.19
CA VAL A 43 52.50 -14.15 24.09
C VAL A 43 52.75 -13.98 22.57
N GLN A 44 53.02 -12.75 22.09
CA GLN A 44 53.94 -12.32 21.00
C GLN A 44 53.45 -10.93 20.52
N ASP A 45 54.06 -9.81 20.95
CA ASP A 45 55.28 -9.14 20.40
C ASP A 45 55.24 -9.08 18.86
N SER A 46 55.37 -7.96 18.15
CA SER A 46 55.93 -6.61 18.32
C SER A 46 55.24 -5.72 17.26
N ASP A 47 55.10 -4.38 17.33
CA ASP A 47 56.14 -3.36 17.29
C ASP A 47 55.48 -1.98 17.53
N VAL A 48 56.18 -1.17 18.33
CA VAL A 48 56.01 0.29 18.56
C VAL A 48 57.40 0.85 18.25
N PRO A 49 57.61 2.01 17.55
CA PRO A 49 57.45 3.35 18.15
C PRO A 49 57.30 4.51 17.11
N PRO A 50 57.48 5.81 17.46
CA PRO A 50 56.74 6.61 18.45
C PRO A 50 56.39 8.06 17.97
N ARG A 51 55.59 8.75 18.79
CA ARG A 51 55.65 10.17 19.23
C ARG A 51 56.05 11.31 18.26
N LEU A 52 55.19 12.34 18.25
CA LEU A 52 55.50 13.78 18.46
C LEU A 52 54.18 14.45 18.91
N GLU A 53 53.97 14.70 20.20
CA GLU A 53 54.35 15.88 20.99
C GLU A 53 53.59 17.20 20.68
N ASN A 54 52.90 17.65 21.73
CA ASN A 54 52.87 19.01 22.29
C ASN A 54 52.24 20.17 21.50
N LYS A 55 51.16 20.72 22.09
CA LYS A 55 51.07 22.08 22.70
C LYS A 55 49.61 22.30 23.16
N LEU A 56 49.25 22.31 24.45
CA LEU A 56 49.44 23.34 25.50
C LEU A 56 49.00 24.76 25.11
N SER A 57 47.85 25.19 25.66
CA SER A 57 47.61 26.47 26.38
C SER A 57 46.11 26.56 26.74
N HIS A 58 45.69 26.45 28.01
CA HIS A 58 45.43 27.56 28.97
C HIS A 58 44.43 28.60 28.41
N SER A 59 43.32 28.98 29.07
CA SER A 59 43.17 29.42 30.47
C SER A 59 41.70 29.77 30.79
N TYR A 60 41.29 29.55 32.06
CA TYR A 60 40.45 30.40 32.97
C TYR A 60 39.14 31.06 32.42
N THR A 61 37.98 31.12 33.10
CA THR A 61 37.64 31.53 34.48
C THR A 61 36.18 31.17 34.83
N ALA A 62 35.88 31.00 36.12
CA ALA A 62 34.53 31.02 36.69
C ALA A 62 34.15 32.44 37.17
N ALA A 63 32.86 32.84 37.07
CA ALA A 63 32.17 33.77 38.00
C ALA A 63 30.66 33.98 37.66
N ASP A 64 29.82 33.51 38.58
CA ASP A 64 28.55 34.03 39.14
C ASP A 64 27.79 35.27 38.62
N LYS A 65 26.44 35.07 38.54
CA LYS A 65 25.30 35.84 39.14
C LYS A 65 24.58 37.01 38.42
N ALA A 66 23.24 36.90 38.53
CA ALA A 66 22.17 37.92 38.68
C ALA A 66 21.62 38.56 37.37
N SER A 67 20.36 38.92 37.13
CA SER A 67 19.11 39.22 37.91
C SER A 67 17.91 39.12 36.92
N TYR A 68 16.64 38.86 37.27
CA TYR A 68 15.59 39.79 37.76
C TYR A 68 14.28 38.94 37.89
N THR A 69 13.59 38.76 39.05
CA THR A 69 12.46 39.56 39.63
C THR A 69 11.41 40.08 38.62
N SER A 70 10.09 40.15 38.84
CA SER A 70 9.10 39.68 39.84
C SER A 70 7.73 40.27 39.42
N THR A 71 6.61 39.56 39.54
CA THR A 71 5.22 40.02 39.86
C THR A 71 4.27 38.83 39.63
N LEU A 72 3.36 38.39 40.51
CA LEU A 72 2.33 39.13 41.22
C LEU A 72 1.95 38.49 42.57
N THR A 73 1.41 39.37 43.39
CA THR A 73 1.04 39.33 44.80
C THR A 73 -0.15 38.44 45.18
N THR A 74 -0.06 38.00 46.42
CA THR A 74 -1.03 37.39 47.34
C THR A 74 -2.33 38.16 47.54
N ASN A 75 -3.44 37.43 47.73
CA ASN A 75 -4.46 37.76 48.74
C ASN A 75 -4.98 36.47 49.41
N LYS A 76 -4.91 36.42 50.74
CA LYS A 76 -5.43 35.36 51.63
C LYS A 76 -6.62 35.92 52.42
N SER A 77 -7.74 35.19 52.44
CA SER A 77 -8.64 34.99 53.59
C SER A 77 -9.49 33.72 53.29
N VAL A 78 -9.35 32.61 54.03
CA VAL A 78 -10.14 32.20 55.22
C VAL A 78 -11.65 32.11 54.84
N THR A 79 -12.38 31.00 54.76
CA THR A 79 -12.50 29.73 55.53
C THR A 79 -13.34 28.71 54.71
N ASN A 80 -13.05 27.40 54.75
CA ASN A 80 -13.93 26.35 55.31
C ASN A 80 -13.53 24.91 54.91
N ASN A 81 -13.26 24.12 55.95
CA ASN A 81 -13.11 22.66 56.00
C ASN A 81 -14.39 21.92 55.59
N LYS A 82 -14.43 21.20 54.45
CA LYS A 82 -15.32 20.03 54.23
C LYS A 82 -14.83 19.12 53.09
N SER A 83 -13.73 18.38 53.28
CA SER A 83 -13.41 17.27 52.34
C SER A 83 -12.35 16.27 52.83
N VAL A 84 -11.54 16.61 53.83
CA VAL A 84 -10.54 15.68 54.38
C VAL A 84 -11.12 14.72 55.47
N VAL A 85 -12.42 14.81 55.76
CA VAL A 85 -13.12 13.95 56.74
C VAL A 85 -13.93 12.81 56.11
N SER A 86 -14.11 12.74 54.78
CA SER A 86 -14.89 11.66 54.15
C SER A 86 -14.07 10.41 53.79
N ILE A 87 -12.73 10.52 53.69
CA ILE A 87 -11.85 9.38 53.38
C ILE A 87 -11.38 8.63 54.66
N ARG A 88 -11.58 9.22 55.86
CA ARG A 88 -11.38 8.53 57.15
C ARG A 88 -12.63 7.84 57.72
N ARG A 89 -13.80 7.96 57.07
CA ARG A 89 -15.06 7.32 57.52
C ARG A 89 -15.52 6.08 56.73
N ARG A 90 -14.78 5.64 55.70
CA ARG A 90 -15.06 4.38 54.98
C ARG A 90 -14.08 3.23 55.27
N ARG A 91 -13.11 3.44 56.17
CA ARG A 91 -12.27 2.37 56.75
C ARG A 91 -12.82 1.77 58.06
N LEU A 92 -13.96 2.26 58.55
CA LEU A 92 -14.70 1.71 59.70
C LEU A 92 -16.15 1.43 59.32
N LYS A 93 -16.36 0.45 58.43
CA LYS A 93 -17.69 -0.20 58.24
C LYS A 93 -17.62 -1.61 57.68
N LEU A 94 -16.49 -2.29 57.84
CA LEU A 94 -16.30 -3.70 57.49
C LEU A 94 -15.65 -4.52 58.63
N VAL A 95 -15.63 -3.98 59.86
CA VAL A 95 -15.11 -4.66 61.07
C VAL A 95 -16.24 -4.93 62.09
N SER A 96 -17.51 -4.73 61.73
CA SER A 96 -18.65 -4.92 62.66
C SER A 96 -19.49 -6.19 62.41
N LEU A 97 -19.01 -7.15 61.61
CA LEU A 97 -19.79 -8.36 61.30
C LEU A 97 -19.12 -9.69 61.67
N CYS A 98 -17.95 -9.68 62.29
CA CYS A 98 -17.35 -10.86 62.91
C CYS A 98 -16.69 -10.44 64.22
N GLY A 99 -17.38 -10.65 65.34
CA GLY A 99 -16.88 -10.32 66.68
C GLY A 99 -15.66 -11.16 67.06
N LEU A 100 -14.46 -10.66 66.71
CA LEU A 100 -13.18 -11.19 67.17
C LEU A 100 -12.31 -10.02 67.64
N SER A 101 -12.49 -9.64 68.90
CA SER A 101 -11.61 -8.69 69.59
C SER A 101 -10.46 -9.44 70.26
N SER A 102 -9.23 -9.03 69.91
CA SER A 102 -7.94 -9.42 70.48
C SER A 102 -7.26 -10.65 69.87
N ILE A 103 -6.51 -10.42 68.79
CA ILE A 103 -5.40 -11.27 68.38
C ILE A 103 -4.22 -10.36 68.01
N PRO A 104 -2.99 -10.57 68.54
CA PRO A 104 -1.84 -9.70 68.29
C PRO A 104 -1.36 -9.76 66.83
N SER A 105 -0.67 -8.70 66.40
CA SER A 105 -0.27 -8.38 65.02
C SER A 105 0.49 -9.47 64.24
N ASN A 106 0.94 -10.54 64.91
CA ASN A 106 1.56 -11.71 64.26
C ASN A 106 0.53 -12.68 63.64
N SER A 107 -0.76 -12.57 63.97
CA SER A 107 -1.79 -13.45 63.43
C SER A 107 -2.43 -12.96 62.12
N ILE A 108 -2.28 -11.69 61.75
CA ILE A 108 -2.73 -11.19 60.44
C ILE A 108 -1.82 -11.69 59.32
N VAL A 109 -0.51 -11.79 59.58
CA VAL A 109 0.45 -12.39 58.64
C VAL A 109 0.18 -13.89 58.50
N LEU A 110 -0.11 -14.58 59.62
CA LEU A 110 -0.49 -16.00 59.60
C LEU A 110 -1.82 -16.23 58.86
N CYS A 111 -2.80 -15.36 59.02
CA CYS A 111 -4.12 -15.48 58.36
C CYS A 111 -4.03 -15.23 56.84
N THR A 112 -3.18 -14.28 56.42
CA THR A 112 -2.92 -14.02 55.00
C THR A 112 -2.14 -15.17 54.36
N PHE A 113 -1.18 -15.75 55.08
CA PHE A 113 -0.50 -16.98 54.66
C PHE A 113 -1.47 -18.17 54.58
N CYS A 114 -2.36 -18.35 55.55
CA CYS A 114 -3.37 -19.41 55.53
C CYS A 114 -4.36 -19.24 54.38
N ILE A 115 -4.78 -18.02 54.04
CA ILE A 115 -5.68 -17.75 52.89
C ILE A 115 -4.98 -18.01 51.56
N LEU A 116 -3.70 -17.62 51.42
CA LEU A 116 -2.89 -17.93 50.25
C LEU A 116 -2.62 -19.43 50.14
N PHE A 117 -2.41 -20.12 51.27
CA PHE A 117 -2.26 -21.58 51.33
C PHE A 117 -3.57 -22.29 51.02
N PHE A 118 -4.73 -21.78 51.45
CA PHE A 118 -6.05 -22.31 51.11
C PHE A 118 -6.42 -22.06 49.65
N LEU A 119 -6.07 -20.90 49.09
CA LEU A 119 -6.23 -20.62 47.66
C LEU A 119 -5.31 -21.50 46.81
N SER A 120 -4.06 -21.69 47.25
CA SER A 120 -3.13 -22.65 46.64
C SER A 120 -3.63 -24.09 46.76
N PHE A 121 -4.21 -24.47 47.88
CA PHE A 121 -4.81 -25.79 48.11
C PHE A 121 -6.09 -25.99 47.30
N ILE A 122 -6.94 -24.98 47.14
CA ILE A 122 -8.15 -25.04 46.30
C ILE A 122 -7.77 -25.07 44.82
N LEU A 123 -6.75 -24.31 44.39
CA LEU A 123 -6.19 -24.37 43.04
C LEU A 123 -5.51 -25.72 42.78
N SER A 124 -4.83 -26.29 43.78
CA SER A 124 -4.26 -27.63 43.74
C SER A 124 -5.34 -28.71 43.69
N GLN A 125 -6.44 -28.60 44.45
CA GLN A 125 -7.58 -29.52 44.45
C GLN A 125 -8.44 -29.38 43.18
N ALA A 126 -8.54 -28.18 42.60
CA ALA A 126 -9.17 -27.94 41.30
C ALA A 126 -8.30 -28.53 40.18
N SER A 127 -6.97 -28.37 40.27
CA SER A 127 -6.00 -29.03 39.39
C SER A 127 -6.03 -30.56 39.57
N GLN A 128 -6.21 -31.06 40.80
CA GLN A 128 -6.36 -32.48 41.12
C GLN A 128 -7.69 -33.03 40.57
N LYS A 129 -8.81 -32.29 40.67
CA LYS A 129 -10.10 -32.67 40.05
C LYS A 129 -10.05 -32.66 38.52
N ILE A 130 -9.26 -31.75 37.93
CA ILE A 130 -8.98 -31.74 36.49
C ILE A 130 -8.04 -32.90 36.10
N MET A 131 -7.09 -33.29 36.95
CA MET A 131 -6.24 -34.46 36.76
C MET A 131 -6.98 -35.79 36.97
N ASP A 132 -7.89 -35.86 37.96
CA ASP A 132 -8.67 -37.07 38.29
C ASP A 132 -9.76 -37.33 37.25
N SER A 133 -10.30 -36.29 36.61
CA SER A 133 -11.18 -36.43 35.43
C SER A 133 -10.41 -36.79 34.14
N GLN A 134 -9.07 -36.71 34.15
CA GLN A 134 -8.19 -37.19 33.07
C GLN A 134 -7.62 -38.60 33.33
N SER A 135 -7.93 -39.24 34.46
CA SER A 135 -7.35 -40.54 34.88
C SER A 135 -7.75 -41.76 34.03
N ASN A 136 -8.51 -41.59 32.96
CA ASN A 136 -8.79 -42.64 31.96
C ASN A 136 -8.22 -42.36 30.56
N LEU A 137 -7.33 -41.38 30.41
CA LEU A 137 -6.59 -41.14 29.18
C LEU A 137 -5.23 -41.84 29.26
N LYS A 138 -5.07 -42.93 28.51
CA LYS A 138 -3.76 -43.58 28.27
C LYS A 138 -2.71 -42.52 27.97
N SER A 139 -1.64 -42.49 28.76
CA SER A 139 -0.58 -41.48 28.74
C SER A 139 0.20 -41.50 27.43
N THR A 140 -0.19 -40.67 26.47
CA THR A 140 0.72 -40.24 25.40
C THR A 140 1.69 -39.20 26.01
N PRO A 141 3.02 -39.35 25.84
CA PRO A 141 3.97 -38.37 26.35
C PRO A 141 3.69 -37.00 25.74
N ILE A 142 3.68 -35.96 26.57
CA ILE A 142 3.46 -34.58 26.14
C ILE A 142 4.71 -34.15 25.36
N PRO A 143 4.60 -33.78 24.07
CA PRO A 143 5.75 -33.37 23.30
C PRO A 143 6.28 -32.02 23.80
N THR A 144 7.60 -31.86 23.83
CA THR A 144 8.23 -30.56 24.09
C THR A 144 7.99 -29.60 22.93
N ALA A 145 8.16 -28.30 23.16
CA ALA A 145 8.00 -27.30 22.10
C ALA A 145 8.93 -27.57 20.91
N GLU A 146 10.17 -27.98 21.16
CA GLU A 146 11.14 -28.31 20.10
C GLU A 146 10.76 -29.57 19.31
N GLU A 147 10.18 -30.57 19.97
CA GLU A 147 9.69 -31.78 19.31
C GLU A 147 8.43 -31.50 18.50
N LEU A 148 7.54 -30.66 19.02
CA LEU A 148 6.33 -30.24 18.31
C LEU A 148 6.66 -29.39 17.09
N ASP A 149 7.67 -28.51 17.18
CA ASP A 149 8.16 -27.70 16.06
C ASP A 149 8.85 -28.56 14.98
N LYS A 150 9.58 -29.61 15.39
CA LYS A 150 10.19 -30.57 14.45
C LYS A 150 9.18 -31.53 13.84
N ASN A 151 8.06 -31.83 14.52
CA ASN A 151 7.07 -32.80 14.06
C ASN A 151 5.63 -32.41 14.46
N HIS A 152 4.96 -31.69 13.55
CA HIS A 152 3.59 -31.21 13.76
C HIS A 152 2.55 -32.34 13.90
N ASN A 153 2.86 -33.55 13.41
CA ASN A 153 1.94 -34.70 13.49
C ASN A 153 1.70 -35.19 14.92
N LEU A 154 2.50 -34.74 15.90
CA LEU A 154 2.30 -35.02 17.32
C LEU A 154 0.94 -34.48 17.83
N LEU A 155 0.29 -33.55 17.11
CA LEU A 155 -1.08 -33.11 17.38
C LEU A 155 -2.15 -34.16 17.03
N LEU A 156 -1.85 -35.15 16.18
CA LEU A 156 -2.82 -36.13 15.68
C LEU A 156 -3.00 -37.36 16.61
N HIS A 157 -2.61 -37.24 17.87
CA HIS A 157 -2.59 -38.34 18.84
C HIS A 157 -3.98 -38.82 19.30
N ARG A 158 -5.06 -38.11 18.93
CA ARG A 158 -6.46 -38.51 19.15
C ARG A 158 -7.23 -38.45 17.84
N SER A 159 -7.23 -39.55 17.09
CA SER A 159 -8.14 -39.69 15.94
C SER A 159 -9.56 -39.93 16.46
N ALA A 160 -10.52 -39.10 16.05
CA ALA A 160 -11.91 -39.29 16.41
C ALA A 160 -12.40 -40.65 15.87
N THR A 161 -12.58 -41.63 16.75
CA THR A 161 -13.36 -42.83 16.44
C THR A 161 -14.75 -42.39 15.98
N THR A 162 -15.20 -42.90 14.84
CA THR A 162 -16.44 -42.53 14.11
C THR A 162 -17.74 -42.62 14.91
N ALA A 163 -17.70 -43.05 16.17
CA ALA A 163 -18.86 -43.29 17.03
C ALA A 163 -19.27 -42.11 17.92
N ARG A 164 -18.45 -41.07 18.09
CA ARG A 164 -18.78 -39.92 18.96
C ARG A 164 -19.01 -38.64 18.13
N PRO A 165 -20.10 -37.88 18.38
CA PRO A 165 -20.27 -36.56 17.80
C PRO A 165 -19.12 -35.63 18.21
N ALA A 166 -18.55 -34.92 17.23
CA ALA A 166 -17.52 -33.91 17.50
C ALA A 166 -18.09 -32.80 18.38
N ASN A 167 -17.33 -32.39 19.39
CA ASN A 167 -17.64 -31.26 20.27
C ASN A 167 -16.61 -30.12 20.09
N ALA A 168 -16.84 -28.97 20.73
CA ALA A 168 -15.99 -27.78 20.57
C ALA A 168 -14.52 -27.96 20.97
N HIS A 169 -14.20 -29.01 21.75
CA HIS A 169 -12.83 -29.34 22.16
C HIS A 169 -12.15 -30.37 21.24
N ASP A 170 -12.87 -30.97 20.30
CA ASP A 170 -12.29 -31.85 19.29
C ASP A 170 -11.70 -30.99 18.16
N ALA A 171 -10.48 -31.27 17.74
CA ALA A 171 -9.86 -30.57 16.61
C ALA A 171 -10.09 -31.39 15.32
N SER A 172 -10.78 -30.80 14.34
CA SER A 172 -10.80 -31.34 12.97
C SER A 172 -9.53 -30.97 12.21
N LEU A 173 -8.98 -29.78 12.49
CA LEU A 173 -7.73 -29.28 11.93
C LEU A 173 -6.91 -28.63 13.05
N ALA A 174 -5.58 -28.67 12.93
CA ALA A 174 -4.69 -27.97 13.83
C ALA A 174 -3.43 -27.50 13.10
N ALA A 175 -2.81 -26.44 13.60
CA ALA A 175 -1.54 -25.92 13.12
C ALA A 175 -0.62 -25.62 14.31
N VAL A 176 0.65 -25.98 14.20
CA VAL A 176 1.69 -25.62 15.17
C VAL A 176 2.20 -24.22 14.82
N VAL A 177 2.26 -23.33 15.80
CA VAL A 177 2.87 -22.01 15.65
C VAL A 177 4.39 -22.17 15.73
N PRO A 178 5.17 -21.49 14.88
CA PRO A 178 6.63 -21.66 14.86
C PRO A 178 7.32 -21.47 16.22
N GLY A 179 8.30 -22.31 16.47
CA GLY A 179 8.91 -22.53 17.78
C GLY A 179 8.16 -23.53 18.66
N GLY A 180 7.05 -24.11 18.17
CA GLY A 180 6.28 -25.19 18.80
C GLY A 180 5.69 -24.91 20.18
N ARG A 181 5.75 -23.66 20.66
CA ARG A 181 5.23 -23.25 21.99
C ARG A 181 3.71 -23.16 22.05
N PHE A 182 3.09 -22.94 20.90
CA PHE A 182 1.64 -22.80 20.77
C PHE A 182 1.17 -23.62 19.57
N PHE A 183 -0.07 -24.08 19.64
CA PHE A 183 -0.76 -24.66 18.49
C PHE A 183 -2.21 -24.16 18.50
N ILE A 184 -2.78 -24.04 17.31
CA ILE A 184 -4.14 -23.55 17.11
C ILE A 184 -4.96 -24.74 16.61
N THR A 185 -6.10 -24.98 17.24
CA THR A 185 -7.04 -26.04 16.84
C THR A 185 -8.35 -25.43 16.38
N THR A 186 -8.99 -26.05 15.40
CA THR A 186 -10.37 -25.73 15.04
C THR A 186 -11.20 -27.02 14.92
N PRO A 187 -12.40 -27.08 15.52
CA PRO A 187 -13.32 -28.20 15.34
C PRO A 187 -13.90 -28.25 13.93
N TYR A 188 -13.75 -27.20 13.14
CA TYR A 188 -14.33 -27.08 11.80
C TYR A 188 -13.39 -27.61 10.72
N ARG A 189 -13.86 -28.58 9.93
CA ARG A 189 -13.13 -29.07 8.74
C ARG A 189 -13.00 -28.02 7.65
N ASN A 190 -13.97 -27.11 7.55
CA ASN A 190 -13.99 -26.00 6.62
C ASN A 190 -14.32 -24.73 7.40
N LEU A 191 -13.50 -23.69 7.26
CA LEU A 191 -13.78 -22.36 7.79
C LEU A 191 -14.53 -21.52 6.75
N SER A 192 -15.30 -20.55 7.22
CA SER A 192 -16.07 -19.64 6.35
C SER A 192 -15.15 -18.90 5.38
N LEU A 193 -15.60 -18.79 4.13
CA LEU A 193 -14.88 -18.12 3.06
C LEU A 193 -15.51 -16.75 2.82
N HIS A 194 -14.68 -15.70 2.91
CA HIS A 194 -15.13 -14.35 2.62
C HIS A 194 -14.90 -14.09 1.14
N THR A 195 -15.97 -13.90 0.39
CA THR A 195 -15.93 -13.60 -1.04
C THR A 195 -16.86 -12.44 -1.32
N MET A 196 -16.50 -11.64 -2.31
CA MET A 196 -17.38 -10.58 -2.78
C MET A 196 -18.67 -11.17 -3.37
N ARG A 197 -19.79 -10.49 -3.11
CA ARG A 197 -21.14 -10.86 -3.52
C ARG A 197 -21.57 -10.04 -4.74
N ARG A 198 -22.74 -10.34 -5.30
CA ARG A 198 -23.28 -9.66 -6.49
C ARG A 198 -23.40 -8.14 -6.36
N ASP A 199 -23.61 -7.64 -5.15
CA ASP A 199 -23.69 -6.21 -4.85
C ASP A 199 -22.31 -5.57 -4.57
N PHE A 200 -21.22 -6.29 -4.87
CA PHE A 200 -19.84 -5.91 -4.65
C PHE A 200 -19.45 -5.71 -3.18
N ARG A 201 -20.26 -6.25 -2.25
CA ARG A 201 -20.02 -6.24 -0.80
C ARG A 201 -19.71 -7.66 -0.31
N PHE A 202 -19.52 -7.82 0.99
CA PHE A 202 -19.08 -9.10 1.59
C PHE A 202 -20.18 -9.86 2.33
N GLY A 203 -21.45 -9.48 2.16
CA GLY A 203 -22.60 -10.13 2.79
C GLY A 203 -22.50 -10.08 4.31
N GLU A 204 -22.70 -11.22 4.99
CA GLU A 204 -22.62 -11.31 6.47
C GLU A 204 -21.25 -10.93 7.06
N HIS A 205 -20.22 -10.87 6.24
CA HIS A 205 -18.86 -10.53 6.65
C HIS A 205 -18.52 -9.05 6.43
N ASP A 206 -19.44 -8.27 5.85
CA ASP A 206 -19.20 -6.84 5.62
C ASP A 206 -19.56 -6.02 6.86
N TYR A 207 -18.56 -5.40 7.45
CA TYR A 207 -18.76 -4.52 8.61
C TYR A 207 -19.58 -3.26 8.30
N LEU A 208 -19.81 -2.93 7.02
CA LEU A 208 -20.74 -1.87 6.60
C LEU A 208 -22.20 -2.31 6.54
N GLN A 209 -22.47 -3.61 6.67
CA GLN A 209 -23.82 -4.16 6.57
C GLN A 209 -24.22 -4.91 7.85
N TRP A 210 -23.26 -5.38 8.63
CA TRP A 210 -23.50 -6.23 9.78
C TRP A 210 -22.67 -5.85 11.01
N PRO A 211 -23.24 -5.90 12.23
CA PRO A 211 -22.51 -5.63 13.46
C PRO A 211 -21.29 -6.53 13.64
N GLN A 212 -20.18 -5.92 14.02
CA GLN A 212 -18.93 -6.63 14.33
C GLN A 212 -18.71 -6.74 15.84
N GLN A 213 -17.78 -7.61 16.23
CA GLN A 213 -17.33 -7.64 17.62
C GLN A 213 -16.73 -6.28 17.95
N TRP A 214 -17.09 -5.73 19.12
CA TRP A 214 -16.47 -4.51 19.59
C TRP A 214 -14.97 -4.73 19.76
N CYS A 215 -14.17 -3.90 19.10
CA CYS A 215 -12.72 -3.87 19.27
C CYS A 215 -12.25 -2.41 19.27
N LEU A 216 -11.32 -2.09 20.18
CA LEU A 216 -10.87 -0.72 20.37
C LEU A 216 -10.14 -0.13 19.14
N PRO A 217 -9.26 -0.87 18.43
CA PRO A 217 -8.59 -0.34 17.23
C PRO A 217 -9.53 0.05 16.10
N LEU A 218 -10.69 -0.61 15.99
CA LEU A 218 -11.71 -0.34 14.97
C LEU A 218 -13.04 0.10 15.62
N CYS A 219 -12.97 0.82 16.74
CA CYS A 219 -14.13 1.22 17.53
C CYS A 219 -15.17 2.04 16.72
N HIS A 220 -14.70 2.81 15.74
CA HIS A 220 -15.55 3.60 14.86
C HIS A 220 -16.45 2.73 13.95
N LEU A 221 -16.16 1.45 13.73
CA LEU A 221 -17.02 0.59 12.90
C LEU A 221 -18.43 0.43 13.47
N ALA A 222 -18.58 0.46 14.81
CA ALA A 222 -19.90 0.43 15.45
C ALA A 222 -20.74 1.68 15.15
N CYS A 223 -20.08 2.78 14.78
CA CYS A 223 -20.67 4.08 14.46
C CYS A 223 -21.03 4.22 12.98
N ILE A 224 -20.78 3.21 12.14
CA ILE A 224 -21.19 3.22 10.74
C ILE A 224 -22.71 3.35 10.70
N LEU A 225 -23.20 4.32 9.93
CA LEU A 225 -24.62 4.53 9.72
C LEU A 225 -25.29 3.25 9.21
N ARG A 226 -26.46 2.92 9.74
CA ARG A 226 -27.31 1.91 9.11
C ARG A 226 -27.85 2.50 7.81
N ARG A 227 -28.11 1.66 6.80
CA ARG A 227 -28.76 2.10 5.56
C ARG A 227 -30.01 2.93 5.91
N PRO A 228 -30.04 4.22 5.54
CA PRO A 228 -31.15 5.10 5.88
C PRO A 228 -32.36 4.82 4.98
N SER A 229 -33.49 5.42 5.31
CA SER A 229 -34.67 5.41 4.44
C SER A 229 -34.34 6.07 3.08
N PRO A 230 -35.00 5.65 1.98
CA PRO A 230 -34.82 6.26 0.67
C PRO A 230 -35.01 7.78 0.71
N GLY A 231 -34.14 8.52 0.01
CA GLY A 231 -34.16 9.98 -0.03
C GLY A 231 -33.32 10.68 1.05
N HIS A 232 -32.67 9.92 1.96
CA HIS A 232 -31.67 10.47 2.85
C HIS A 232 -30.42 10.95 2.07
N GLN A 233 -29.76 12.01 2.54
CA GLN A 233 -28.60 12.62 1.88
C GLN A 233 -27.47 11.62 1.55
N PHE A 234 -27.29 10.59 2.37
CA PHE A 234 -26.25 9.56 2.20
C PHE A 234 -26.77 8.24 1.61
N ASP A 235 -28.00 8.16 1.09
CA ASP A 235 -28.52 6.92 0.49
C ASP A 235 -27.64 6.41 -0.67
N LEU A 236 -26.94 7.32 -1.36
CA LEU A 236 -25.94 6.98 -2.39
C LEU A 236 -24.83 6.04 -1.87
N MET A 237 -24.55 6.02 -0.57
CA MET A 237 -23.54 5.14 0.02
C MET A 237 -23.96 3.66 0.10
N TRP A 238 -25.23 3.35 -0.21
CA TRP A 238 -25.76 1.98 -0.35
C TRP A 238 -26.25 1.67 -1.77
N TRP A 239 -26.02 2.57 -2.72
CA TRP A 239 -26.35 2.34 -4.12
C TRP A 239 -25.41 1.29 -4.75
N VAL A 240 -25.96 0.42 -5.60
CA VAL A 240 -25.20 -0.62 -6.30
C VAL A 240 -25.13 -0.26 -7.79
N PRO A 241 -23.93 -0.16 -8.39
CA PRO A 241 -23.81 0.18 -9.80
C PRO A 241 -24.37 -0.88 -10.73
N THR A 242 -25.20 -0.47 -11.68
CA THR A 242 -25.71 -1.28 -12.79
C THR A 242 -25.02 -0.90 -14.10
N PRO A 243 -25.03 -1.76 -15.14
CA PRO A 243 -24.35 -1.48 -16.41
C PRO A 243 -24.81 -0.20 -17.12
N GLU A 244 -26.04 0.27 -16.86
CA GLU A 244 -26.57 1.52 -17.44
C GLU A 244 -25.84 2.79 -16.96
N TYR A 245 -25.12 2.73 -15.83
CA TYR A 245 -24.31 3.83 -15.32
C TYR A 245 -22.84 3.72 -15.72
N PHE A 246 -22.46 2.68 -16.47
CA PHE A 246 -21.15 2.55 -17.07
C PHE A 246 -21.17 3.15 -18.48
N CYS A 247 -20.49 4.27 -18.64
CA CYS A 247 -20.31 4.92 -19.92
C CYS A 247 -19.00 4.40 -20.53
N GLU A 248 -19.12 3.42 -21.43
CA GLU A 248 -17.97 2.98 -22.24
C GLU A 248 -17.43 4.16 -23.06
N GLU A 249 -16.13 4.41 -22.97
CA GLU A 249 -15.47 5.49 -23.69
C GLU A 249 -14.53 4.90 -24.73
N ARG A 250 -15.05 4.74 -25.94
CA ARG A 250 -14.26 4.20 -27.05
C ARG A 250 -13.48 5.31 -27.76
N ARG A 251 -12.30 5.67 -27.24
CA ARG A 251 -11.40 6.68 -27.84
C ARG A 251 -10.37 6.09 -28.80
N GLY A 252 -10.24 4.76 -28.80
CA GLY A 252 -9.31 4.02 -29.64
C GLY A 252 -9.78 2.59 -29.93
N ILE A 253 -8.84 1.65 -29.93
CA ILE A 253 -9.13 0.23 -30.24
C ILE A 253 -9.61 -0.57 -29.03
N ALA A 254 -9.44 -0.04 -27.82
CA ALA A 254 -9.87 -0.70 -26.60
C ALA A 254 -11.40 -0.73 -26.53
N THR A 255 -11.96 -1.85 -26.09
CA THR A 255 -13.39 -2.02 -25.78
C THR A 255 -13.55 -2.46 -24.33
N GLY A 256 -14.71 -2.15 -23.74
CA GLY A 256 -15.05 -2.49 -22.36
C GLY A 256 -14.37 -1.62 -21.30
N LEU A 257 -13.72 -0.52 -21.70
CA LEU A 257 -13.17 0.49 -20.81
C LEU A 257 -14.04 1.74 -20.80
N GLY A 258 -14.31 2.28 -19.62
CA GLY A 258 -15.25 3.38 -19.48
C GLY A 258 -15.20 4.03 -18.11
N LYS A 259 -16.16 4.91 -17.86
CA LYS A 259 -16.29 5.66 -16.62
C LYS A 259 -17.66 5.48 -15.99
N LEU A 260 -17.72 5.77 -14.70
CA LEU A 260 -19.01 6.07 -14.07
C LEU A 260 -19.63 7.28 -14.76
N ASN A 261 -20.92 7.21 -15.05
CA ASN A 261 -21.58 8.32 -15.73
C ASN A 261 -21.41 9.65 -14.98
N ALA A 262 -21.34 10.75 -15.73
CA ALA A 262 -20.98 12.06 -15.18
C ALA A 262 -21.92 12.51 -14.05
N ARG A 263 -23.21 12.15 -14.13
CA ARG A 263 -24.19 12.46 -13.09
C ARG A 263 -23.85 11.79 -11.76
N LYS A 264 -23.65 10.46 -11.73
CA LYS A 264 -23.30 9.76 -10.48
C LYS A 264 -21.93 10.15 -9.98
N ALA A 265 -20.96 10.33 -10.88
CA ALA A 265 -19.63 10.83 -10.53
C ALA A 265 -19.69 12.20 -9.82
N LYS A 266 -20.58 13.10 -10.28
CA LYS A 266 -20.83 14.39 -9.62
C LYS A 266 -21.50 14.21 -8.24
N GLU A 267 -22.54 13.40 -8.15
CA GLU A 267 -23.24 13.12 -6.87
C GLU A 267 -22.25 12.59 -5.80
N PHE A 268 -21.32 11.69 -6.17
CA PHE A 268 -20.24 11.26 -5.28
C PHE A 268 -19.26 12.39 -4.96
N GLY A 269 -18.88 13.18 -5.96
CA GLY A 269 -17.95 14.30 -5.80
C GLY A 269 -18.44 15.35 -4.81
N ASP A 270 -19.73 15.70 -4.86
CA ASP A 270 -20.36 16.68 -3.98
C ASP A 270 -20.33 16.16 -2.52
N LEU A 271 -20.80 14.94 -2.27
CA LEU A 271 -20.78 14.32 -0.93
C LEU A 271 -19.36 14.19 -0.35
N VAL A 272 -18.40 13.73 -1.17
CA VAL A 272 -17.00 13.60 -0.74
C VAL A 272 -16.43 14.97 -0.36
N SER A 273 -16.76 16.01 -1.12
CA SER A 273 -16.28 17.37 -0.83
C SER A 273 -16.82 17.88 0.52
N ASP A 274 -18.11 17.67 0.78
CA ASP A 274 -18.75 18.07 2.04
C ASP A 274 -18.15 17.35 3.25
N LEU A 275 -17.98 16.02 3.17
CA LEU A 275 -17.41 15.24 4.27
C LEU A 275 -15.95 15.63 4.53
N ARG A 276 -15.17 15.92 3.48
CA ARG A 276 -13.78 16.36 3.62
C ARG A 276 -13.69 17.76 4.22
N ALA A 277 -14.60 18.67 3.88
CA ALA A 277 -14.68 19.98 4.54
C ALA A 277 -14.92 19.83 6.05
N ARG A 278 -15.85 18.95 6.46
CA ARG A 278 -16.08 18.60 7.87
C ARG A 278 -14.83 17.97 8.52
N CYS A 279 -14.13 17.08 7.81
CA CYS A 279 -12.90 16.48 8.31
C CYS A 279 -11.79 17.54 8.54
N ASN A 280 -11.66 18.52 7.65
CA ASN A 280 -10.67 19.60 7.81
C ASN A 280 -10.98 20.46 9.05
N GLU A 281 -12.25 20.75 9.29
CA GLU A 281 -12.68 21.44 10.52
C GLU A 281 -12.36 20.61 11.76
N PHE A 282 -12.62 19.30 11.74
CA PHE A 282 -12.23 18.38 12.81
C PHE A 282 -10.72 18.39 13.06
N VAL A 283 -9.91 18.26 12.01
CA VAL A 283 -8.44 18.25 12.09
C VAL A 283 -7.89 19.55 12.69
N ALA A 284 -8.52 20.68 12.40
CA ALA A 284 -8.09 21.98 12.90
C ALA A 284 -8.34 22.18 14.41
N HIS A 285 -9.36 21.54 14.97
CA HIS A 285 -9.83 21.80 16.34
C HIS A 285 -9.68 20.62 17.30
N HIS A 286 -9.50 19.39 16.80
CA HIS A 286 -9.43 18.19 17.63
C HIS A 286 -8.04 18.02 18.24
N SER A 287 -7.99 17.71 19.53
CA SER A 287 -6.75 17.70 20.32
C SER A 287 -5.99 16.39 20.31
N ASN A 288 -6.63 15.28 19.91
CA ASN A 288 -5.98 13.97 19.90
C ASN A 288 -5.22 13.74 18.58
N PRO A 289 -3.88 13.67 18.61
CA PRO A 289 -3.07 13.59 17.38
C PRO A 289 -3.33 12.29 16.61
N THR A 290 -3.45 11.14 17.29
CA THR A 290 -3.71 9.85 16.64
C THR A 290 -5.04 9.83 15.89
N GLU A 291 -6.09 10.45 16.46
CA GLU A 291 -7.40 10.54 15.80
C GLU A 291 -7.37 11.53 14.62
N VAL A 292 -6.66 12.64 14.78
CA VAL A 292 -6.41 13.62 13.72
C VAL A 292 -5.67 12.99 12.55
N ASP A 293 -4.63 12.21 12.83
CA ASP A 293 -3.81 11.54 11.81
C ASP A 293 -4.62 10.47 11.07
N LEU A 294 -5.41 9.66 11.79
CA LEU A 294 -6.29 8.67 11.18
C LEU A 294 -7.38 9.32 10.30
N ALA A 295 -8.00 10.41 10.78
CA ALA A 295 -9.00 11.16 10.00
C ALA A 295 -8.38 11.77 8.73
N ARG A 296 -7.16 12.32 8.84
CA ARG A 296 -6.41 12.84 7.70
C ARG A 296 -6.14 11.74 6.68
N GLN A 297 -5.66 10.58 7.13
CA GLN A 297 -5.39 9.43 6.28
C GLN A 297 -6.64 8.99 5.52
N TYR A 298 -7.78 8.82 6.20
CA TYR A 298 -9.04 8.44 5.55
C TYR A 298 -9.53 9.52 4.57
N SER A 299 -9.38 10.79 4.91
CA SER A 299 -9.75 11.92 4.03
C SER A 299 -8.89 11.99 2.76
N GLU A 300 -7.58 11.72 2.89
CA GLU A 300 -6.63 11.66 1.77
C GLU A 300 -6.94 10.47 0.86
N MET A 301 -7.08 9.26 1.42
CA MET A 301 -7.46 8.05 0.68
C MET A 301 -8.81 8.23 -0.04
N LEU A 302 -9.80 8.84 0.63
CA LEU A 302 -11.11 9.09 0.03
C LEU A 302 -11.01 10.03 -1.18
N LEU A 303 -10.21 11.09 -1.09
CA LEU A 303 -9.95 11.99 -2.22
C LEU A 303 -9.28 11.25 -3.37
N GLU A 304 -8.23 10.48 -3.08
CA GLU A 304 -7.47 9.70 -4.06
C GLU A 304 -8.39 8.73 -4.81
N ARG A 305 -9.17 7.90 -4.09
CA ARG A 305 -10.13 6.98 -4.71
C ARG A 305 -11.17 7.70 -5.57
N LYS A 306 -11.70 8.84 -5.10
CA LYS A 306 -12.68 9.64 -5.84
C LYS A 306 -12.07 10.28 -7.09
N ASN A 307 -10.83 10.76 -7.03
CA ASN A 307 -10.13 11.32 -8.18
C ASN A 307 -9.87 10.25 -9.24
N ARG A 308 -9.46 9.06 -8.82
CA ARG A 308 -9.21 7.92 -9.71
C ARG A 308 -10.46 7.36 -10.35
N LEU A 309 -11.56 7.30 -9.61
CA LEU A 309 -12.88 6.95 -10.14
C LEU A 309 -13.31 7.88 -11.29
N ASN A 310 -12.90 9.15 -11.24
CA ASN A 310 -13.26 10.15 -12.26
C ASN A 310 -12.25 10.22 -13.42
N SER A 311 -10.96 9.97 -13.15
CA SER A 311 -9.90 10.16 -14.12
C SER A 311 -9.64 8.93 -14.99
N LEU A 312 -9.62 7.74 -14.40
CA LEU A 312 -9.21 6.51 -15.07
C LEU A 312 -10.34 5.89 -15.89
N LEU A 313 -9.98 5.24 -17.00
CA LEU A 313 -10.87 4.32 -17.71
C LEU A 313 -10.72 2.93 -17.09
N LEU A 314 -11.83 2.42 -16.56
CA LEU A 314 -11.89 1.15 -15.84
C LEU A 314 -12.77 0.16 -16.61
N SER A 315 -12.55 -1.14 -16.40
CA SER A 315 -13.59 -2.12 -16.74
C SER A 315 -14.83 -1.91 -15.87
N TYR A 316 -16.01 -2.38 -16.30
CA TYR A 316 -17.23 -2.30 -15.50
C TYR A 316 -17.03 -2.88 -14.09
N ARG A 317 -16.36 -4.04 -13.97
CA ARG A 317 -16.03 -4.68 -12.68
C ARG A 317 -15.19 -3.77 -11.79
N GLN A 318 -14.11 -3.20 -12.31
CA GLN A 318 -13.26 -2.29 -11.55
C GLN A 318 -13.98 -0.99 -11.17
N MET A 319 -14.84 -0.46 -12.03
CA MET A 319 -15.68 0.69 -11.70
C MET A 319 -16.58 0.37 -10.50
N CYS A 320 -17.22 -0.82 -10.48
CA CYS A 320 -18.04 -1.25 -9.35
C CYS A 320 -17.23 -1.30 -8.04
N TYR A 321 -16.03 -1.87 -8.07
CA TYR A 321 -15.17 -1.95 -6.89
C TYR A 321 -14.70 -0.56 -6.45
N ALA A 322 -14.38 0.30 -7.40
CA ALA A 322 -13.96 1.66 -7.12
C ALA A 322 -15.09 2.46 -6.44
N VAL A 323 -16.33 2.31 -6.91
CA VAL A 323 -17.51 2.88 -6.26
C VAL A 323 -17.66 2.34 -4.83
N THR A 324 -17.63 1.02 -4.64
CA THR A 324 -17.77 0.42 -3.31
C THR A 324 -16.66 0.85 -2.36
N SER A 325 -15.45 1.07 -2.87
CA SER A 325 -14.31 1.55 -2.09
C SER A 325 -14.50 3.01 -1.64
N VAL A 326 -14.99 3.88 -2.53
CA VAL A 326 -15.35 5.26 -2.17
C VAL A 326 -16.46 5.28 -1.12
N GLN A 327 -17.51 4.46 -1.28
CA GLN A 327 -18.60 4.35 -0.31
C GLN A 327 -18.10 3.89 1.07
N ARG A 328 -17.20 2.89 1.10
CA ARG A 328 -16.61 2.34 2.32
C ARG A 328 -15.80 3.38 3.07
N LEU A 329 -14.84 4.03 2.40
CA LEU A 329 -14.02 5.08 2.99
C LEU A 329 -14.85 6.28 3.46
N PHE A 330 -15.89 6.65 2.70
CA PHE A 330 -16.83 7.69 3.12
C PHE A 330 -17.52 7.33 4.44
N LEU A 331 -18.09 6.12 4.52
CA LEU A 331 -18.81 5.67 5.72
C LEU A 331 -17.89 5.51 6.92
N GLU A 332 -16.66 5.05 6.72
CA GLU A 332 -15.67 4.93 7.79
C GLU A 332 -15.17 6.28 8.28
N LEU A 333 -14.84 7.21 7.39
CA LEU A 333 -14.46 8.58 7.78
C LEU A 333 -15.61 9.24 8.54
N HIS A 334 -16.84 9.16 8.02
CA HIS A 334 -18.01 9.67 8.71
C HIS A 334 -18.16 9.04 10.11
N ALA A 335 -18.05 7.72 10.21
CA ALA A 335 -18.17 7.00 11.47
C ALA A 335 -17.05 7.36 12.47
N LEU A 336 -15.83 7.58 12.00
CA LEU A 336 -14.71 8.03 12.81
C LEU A 336 -14.96 9.43 13.39
N LEU A 337 -15.42 10.37 12.55
CA LEU A 337 -15.76 11.72 13.01
C LEU A 337 -16.88 11.67 14.07
N GLU A 338 -17.95 10.90 13.83
CA GLU A 338 -19.03 10.70 14.81
C GLU A 338 -18.53 10.03 16.10
N TYR A 339 -17.64 9.05 15.98
CA TYR A 339 -17.04 8.40 17.13
C TYR A 339 -16.29 9.41 17.99
N CYS A 340 -15.39 10.19 17.39
CA CYS A 340 -14.55 11.14 18.11
C CYS A 340 -15.36 12.32 18.71
N GLN A 341 -16.32 12.87 17.95
CA GLN A 341 -17.05 14.07 18.32
C GLN A 341 -18.27 13.80 19.21
N THR A 342 -18.93 12.65 19.05
CA THR A 342 -20.22 12.38 19.69
C THR A 342 -20.15 11.19 20.64
N PHE A 343 -19.71 10.03 20.16
CA PHE A 343 -19.86 8.79 20.93
C PHE A 343 -18.80 8.62 22.01
N LYS A 344 -17.53 8.87 21.70
CA LYS A 344 -16.40 8.74 22.63
C LYS A 344 -16.52 9.67 23.86
N PRO A 345 -16.93 10.95 23.74
CA PRO A 345 -17.19 11.80 24.91
C PRO A 345 -18.29 11.24 25.82
N ARG A 346 -19.38 10.73 25.26
CA ARG A 346 -20.48 10.08 26.02
C ARG A 346 -20.03 8.78 26.70
N MET A 347 -19.24 7.95 26.02
CA MET A 347 -18.65 6.73 26.61
C MET A 347 -17.84 7.07 27.87
N LYS A 348 -17.07 8.16 27.81
CA LYS A 348 -16.22 8.65 28.91
C LYS A 348 -17.01 9.38 30.01
N GLY A 349 -18.31 9.60 29.83
CA GLY A 349 -19.15 10.36 30.75
C GLY A 349 -18.83 11.86 30.80
N VAL A 350 -18.17 12.39 29.75
CA VAL A 350 -17.93 13.83 29.59
C VAL A 350 -19.23 14.52 29.16
N ASP A 351 -19.92 13.91 28.21
CA ASP A 351 -21.22 14.36 27.72
C ASP A 351 -22.38 13.59 28.36
N ILE A 352 -23.58 14.18 28.31
CA ILE A 352 -24.81 13.56 28.80
C ILE A 352 -25.08 12.29 27.97
N ALA A 353 -25.39 11.19 28.66
CA ALA A 353 -25.78 9.94 28.03
C ALA A 353 -26.99 10.13 27.10
N SER A 354 -27.00 9.45 25.96
CA SER A 354 -28.10 9.56 25.01
C SER A 354 -29.34 8.82 25.55
N PRO A 355 -30.53 9.45 25.57
CA PRO A 355 -31.77 8.75 25.90
C PRO A 355 -32.26 7.87 24.73
N THR A 356 -31.73 8.07 23.53
CA THR A 356 -32.14 7.36 22.31
C THR A 356 -31.00 6.58 21.70
N VAL A 357 -31.35 5.43 21.11
CA VAL A 357 -30.42 4.57 20.36
C VAL A 357 -30.13 5.21 19.01
N ALA A 358 -28.85 5.35 18.66
CA ALA A 358 -28.42 5.91 17.39
C ALA A 358 -28.75 4.97 16.21
N PRO A 359 -29.08 5.51 15.01
CA PRO A 359 -29.39 4.74 13.81
C PRO A 359 -28.12 4.22 13.11
N VAL A 360 -27.22 3.58 13.86
CA VAL A 360 -25.96 3.01 13.38
C VAL A 360 -25.97 1.49 13.46
N ILE A 361 -24.96 0.83 12.88
CA ILE A 361 -24.86 -0.63 12.84
C ILE A 361 -24.71 -1.21 14.25
N GLY A 362 -23.89 -0.58 15.09
CA GLY A 362 -23.61 -1.07 16.43
C GLY A 362 -22.58 -2.20 16.47
N ALA A 363 -22.45 -2.84 17.63
CA ALA A 363 -21.48 -3.91 17.85
C ALA A 363 -21.99 -4.97 18.83
N TYR A 364 -21.41 -6.16 18.81
CA TYR A 364 -21.64 -7.16 19.86
C TYR A 364 -20.42 -7.27 20.78
N THR A 365 -20.67 -7.58 22.05
CA THR A 365 -19.61 -7.78 23.05
C THR A 365 -20.08 -8.74 24.15
N SER A 366 -19.14 -9.46 24.76
CA SER A 366 -19.34 -10.24 25.99
C SER A 366 -18.73 -9.54 27.22
N ASP A 367 -18.09 -8.38 27.03
CA ASP A 367 -17.45 -7.62 28.10
C ASP A 367 -18.41 -6.56 28.68
N LEU A 368 -18.62 -6.61 30.01
CA LEU A 368 -19.58 -5.75 30.69
C LEU A 368 -19.18 -4.27 30.67
N GLN A 369 -17.89 -3.95 30.73
CA GLN A 369 -17.41 -2.57 30.71
C GLN A 369 -17.61 -1.94 29.33
N GLN A 370 -17.36 -2.72 28.27
CA GLN A 370 -17.63 -2.31 26.90
C GLN A 370 -19.13 -2.09 26.67
N ALA A 371 -19.98 -3.01 27.16
CA ALA A 371 -21.43 -2.88 27.09
C ALA A 371 -21.93 -1.61 27.80
N GLU A 372 -21.39 -1.30 28.99
CA GLU A 372 -21.74 -0.09 29.72
C GLU A 372 -21.32 1.19 28.96
N ALA A 373 -20.13 1.19 28.38
CA ALA A 373 -19.66 2.32 27.57
C ALA A 373 -20.55 2.53 26.32
N LEU A 374 -20.88 1.46 25.60
CA LEU A 374 -21.77 1.48 24.43
C LEU A 374 -23.16 1.98 24.80
N PHE A 375 -23.70 1.52 25.93
CA PHE A 375 -24.98 1.96 26.47
C PHE A 375 -24.99 3.47 26.74
N ARG A 376 -23.97 3.99 27.46
CA ARG A 376 -23.85 5.44 27.73
C ARG A 376 -23.75 6.28 26.46
N ALA A 377 -23.07 5.76 25.44
CA ALA A 377 -22.94 6.42 24.14
C ALA A 377 -24.26 6.50 23.35
N GLY A 378 -25.24 5.64 23.67
CA GLY A 378 -26.43 5.43 22.85
C GLY A 378 -26.16 4.60 21.60
N LEU A 379 -25.08 3.83 21.56
CA LEU A 379 -24.77 2.92 20.45
C LEU A 379 -25.59 1.64 20.60
N PRO A 380 -26.26 1.15 19.55
CA PRO A 380 -26.90 -0.16 19.58
C PRO A 380 -25.84 -1.24 19.83
N PHE A 381 -26.12 -2.16 20.75
CA PHE A 381 -25.22 -3.27 21.00
C PHE A 381 -25.96 -4.56 21.36
N TRP A 382 -25.28 -5.68 21.15
CA TRP A 382 -25.76 -7.01 21.54
C TRP A 382 -24.80 -7.58 22.58
N PHE A 383 -25.30 -7.76 23.80
CA PHE A 383 -24.51 -8.34 24.89
C PHE A 383 -24.64 -9.86 24.92
N VAL A 384 -23.54 -10.55 24.68
CA VAL A 384 -23.48 -12.02 24.66
C VAL A 384 -23.31 -12.51 26.09
N ARG A 385 -24.35 -13.14 26.63
CA ARG A 385 -24.37 -13.68 28.00
C ARG A 385 -24.20 -15.19 28.02
N GLN A 386 -23.68 -15.70 29.13
CA GLN A 386 -23.67 -17.13 29.38
C GLN A 386 -25.05 -17.59 29.86
N VAL A 387 -25.41 -18.84 29.60
CA VAL A 387 -26.73 -19.39 29.99
C VAL A 387 -26.94 -19.29 31.51
N GLN A 388 -25.87 -19.40 32.29
CA GLN A 388 -25.90 -19.25 33.75
C GLN A 388 -26.32 -17.84 34.23
N ASP A 389 -26.26 -16.82 33.36
CA ASP A 389 -26.63 -15.45 33.70
C ASP A 389 -28.15 -15.23 33.63
N VAL A 390 -28.92 -16.16 33.04
CA VAL A 390 -30.38 -16.04 32.87
C VAL A 390 -31.11 -15.65 34.16
N PRO A 391 -30.82 -16.22 35.35
CA PRO A 391 -31.50 -15.82 36.59
C PRO A 391 -31.21 -14.39 37.03
N ALA A 392 -30.11 -13.80 36.59
CA ALA A 392 -29.65 -12.47 36.99
C ALA A 392 -30.08 -11.37 36.00
N VAL A 393 -30.83 -11.70 34.94
CA VAL A 393 -31.13 -10.79 33.83
C VAL A 393 -32.63 -10.65 33.64
N THR A 394 -33.11 -9.41 33.68
CA THR A 394 -34.49 -9.08 33.33
C THR A 394 -34.62 -8.92 31.82
N VAL A 395 -35.48 -9.73 31.20
CA VAL A 395 -35.77 -9.66 29.75
C VAL A 395 -37.17 -9.09 29.54
N GLY A 396 -37.26 -7.90 28.95
CA GLY A 396 -38.54 -7.23 28.70
C GLY A 396 -39.30 -7.75 27.47
N LYS A 397 -38.59 -8.27 26.46
CA LYS A 397 -39.19 -8.77 25.22
C LYS A 397 -38.26 -9.79 24.54
N LEU A 398 -38.83 -10.89 24.05
CA LEU A 398 -38.15 -11.80 23.14
C LEU A 398 -38.35 -11.34 21.70
N VAL A 399 -37.27 -11.35 20.93
CA VAL A 399 -37.25 -10.94 19.52
C VAL A 399 -36.53 -12.02 18.75
N PRO A 400 -37.01 -12.44 17.56
CA PRO A 400 -36.25 -13.34 16.71
C PRO A 400 -34.89 -12.72 16.36
N LEU A 401 -33.89 -13.58 16.17
CA LEU A 401 -32.61 -13.13 15.60
C LEU A 401 -32.86 -12.50 14.24
N VAL A 402 -32.18 -11.39 13.98
CA VAL A 402 -32.25 -10.71 12.68
C VAL A 402 -31.76 -11.69 11.63
N SER A 403 -32.59 -11.99 10.63
CA SER A 403 -32.18 -12.88 9.55
C SER A 403 -31.13 -12.23 8.67
N VAL A 404 -30.14 -13.02 8.27
CA VAL A 404 -29.11 -12.65 7.30
C VAL A 404 -29.70 -12.54 5.88
N ASP A 405 -30.93 -13.01 5.66
CA ASP A 405 -31.61 -12.96 4.35
C ASP A 405 -31.84 -11.53 3.82
N THR A 406 -31.68 -10.51 4.67
CA THR A 406 -31.70 -9.11 4.24
C THR A 406 -30.42 -8.67 3.52
N LEU A 407 -29.37 -9.49 3.54
CA LEU A 407 -28.08 -9.22 2.88
C LEU A 407 -28.00 -9.92 1.53
N CYS A 408 -27.19 -9.37 0.63
CA CYS A 408 -26.90 -10.04 -0.63
C CYS A 408 -26.00 -11.27 -0.38
N ARG A 409 -26.57 -12.46 -0.56
CA ARG A 409 -25.84 -13.74 -0.48
C ARG A 409 -25.56 -14.35 -1.85
N ALA A 410 -26.05 -13.69 -2.89
CA ALA A 410 -25.93 -14.19 -4.23
C ALA A 410 -24.48 -14.02 -4.74
N GLU A 411 -24.00 -15.02 -5.45
CA GLU A 411 -22.64 -15.02 -6.00
C GLU A 411 -22.45 -13.86 -6.98
N SER A 412 -21.23 -13.32 -6.97
CA SER A 412 -20.79 -12.34 -7.95
C SER A 412 -20.92 -12.93 -9.36
N PRO A 413 -21.31 -12.12 -10.37
CA PRO A 413 -21.26 -12.56 -11.76
C PRO A 413 -19.82 -12.72 -12.28
N PHE A 414 -18.82 -12.29 -11.50
CA PHE A 414 -17.41 -12.42 -11.82
C PHE A 414 -16.74 -13.51 -10.96
N PRO A 415 -15.64 -14.13 -11.44
CA PRO A 415 -14.82 -14.99 -10.60
C PRO A 415 -14.18 -14.19 -9.46
N GLU A 416 -14.61 -14.45 -8.23
CA GLU A 416 -14.11 -13.75 -7.04
C GLU A 416 -13.13 -14.59 -6.24
N PRO A 417 -11.95 -14.05 -5.88
CA PRO A 417 -11.05 -14.74 -4.97
C PRO A 417 -11.66 -14.80 -3.58
N VAL A 418 -11.24 -15.81 -2.81
CA VAL A 418 -11.45 -15.81 -1.37
C VAL A 418 -10.53 -14.77 -0.76
N VAL A 419 -11.13 -13.72 -0.19
CA VAL A 419 -10.41 -12.59 0.41
C VAL A 419 -9.90 -12.91 1.80
N PHE A 420 -10.63 -13.72 2.56
CA PHE A 420 -10.20 -14.17 3.88
C PHE A 420 -10.62 -15.62 4.12
N ARG A 421 -9.69 -16.39 4.69
CA ARG A 421 -9.90 -17.74 5.20
C ARG A 421 -9.24 -17.83 6.58
N GLY A 422 -10.02 -18.09 7.61
CA GLY A 422 -9.44 -18.18 8.95
C GLY A 422 -10.49 -18.20 10.05
N VAL A 423 -10.00 -18.30 11.28
CA VAL A 423 -10.81 -18.11 12.47
C VAL A 423 -11.29 -16.65 12.50
N PRO A 424 -12.55 -16.38 12.90
CA PRO A 424 -13.05 -15.01 13.00
C PRO A 424 -12.12 -14.10 13.82
N ASN A 425 -11.62 -13.06 13.18
CA ASN A 425 -10.79 -12.01 13.79
C ASN A 425 -11.12 -10.70 13.08
N THR A 426 -11.75 -9.77 13.80
CA THR A 426 -12.27 -8.53 13.22
C THR A 426 -11.19 -7.70 12.53
N LEU A 427 -9.99 -7.60 13.11
CA LEU A 427 -8.91 -6.81 12.53
C LEU A 427 -8.34 -7.46 11.27
N ALA A 428 -8.10 -8.78 11.29
CA ALA A 428 -7.58 -9.49 10.13
C ALA A 428 -8.59 -9.51 8.97
N GLN A 429 -9.88 -9.67 9.28
CA GLN A 429 -10.95 -9.62 8.29
C GLN A 429 -11.12 -8.21 7.70
N TYR A 430 -11.04 -7.18 8.54
CA TYR A 430 -11.03 -5.78 8.10
C TYR A 430 -9.87 -5.51 7.14
N ASN A 431 -8.64 -5.87 7.51
CA ASN A 431 -7.45 -5.68 6.68
C ASN A 431 -7.58 -6.43 5.35
N ALA A 432 -8.00 -7.69 5.37
CA ALA A 432 -8.17 -8.47 4.14
C ALA A 432 -9.18 -7.84 3.16
N ILE A 433 -10.30 -7.32 3.68
CA ILE A 433 -11.29 -6.61 2.87
C ILE A 433 -10.70 -5.33 2.27
N GLN A 434 -9.97 -4.55 3.08
CA GLN A 434 -9.31 -3.32 2.62
C GLN A 434 -8.27 -3.62 1.54
N ASP A 435 -7.39 -4.58 1.77
CA ASP A 435 -6.33 -4.98 0.84
C ASP A 435 -6.92 -5.41 -0.51
N HIS A 436 -7.98 -6.20 -0.49
CA HIS A 436 -8.67 -6.64 -1.71
C HIS A 436 -9.24 -5.47 -2.50
N LEU A 437 -9.92 -4.53 -1.86
CA LEU A 437 -10.49 -3.36 -2.53
C LEU A 437 -9.41 -2.38 -3.01
N ASN A 438 -8.31 -2.27 -2.28
CA ASN A 438 -7.17 -1.45 -2.64
C ASN A 438 -6.51 -1.90 -3.96
N THR A 439 -6.59 -3.19 -4.30
CA THR A 439 -5.98 -3.72 -5.53
C THR A 439 -6.41 -3.02 -6.81
N VAL A 440 -7.67 -2.55 -6.90
CA VAL A 440 -8.20 -1.88 -8.10
C VAL A 440 -7.51 -0.56 -8.39
N PHE A 441 -6.96 0.03 -7.35
CA PHE A 441 -6.22 1.27 -7.41
C PHE A 441 -4.72 1.02 -7.31
N ASN A 442 -4.23 -0.22 -7.38
CA ASN A 442 -2.79 -0.41 -7.44
C ASN A 442 -2.29 -0.06 -8.85
N THR A 443 -1.22 0.74 -8.87
CA THR A 443 -0.45 0.94 -10.09
C THR A 443 0.77 0.05 -9.99
N HIS A 444 0.95 -0.83 -10.97
CA HIS A 444 1.98 -1.86 -10.93
C HIS A 444 3.22 -1.43 -11.72
N SER A 445 4.40 -1.53 -11.10
CA SER A 445 5.64 -1.19 -11.80
C SER A 445 6.04 -2.29 -12.77
N PRO A 446 6.26 -1.98 -14.07
CA PRO A 446 6.72 -2.98 -15.05
C PRO A 446 8.16 -3.47 -14.77
N PHE A 447 8.87 -2.77 -13.88
CA PHE A 447 10.22 -3.13 -13.48
C PHE A 447 10.27 -4.35 -12.55
N GLU A 448 9.16 -4.70 -11.89
CA GLU A 448 9.07 -5.81 -10.93
C GLU A 448 9.00 -7.17 -11.63
N SER A 449 8.19 -7.34 -12.67
CA SER A 449 8.09 -8.60 -13.42
C SER A 449 9.42 -9.01 -14.03
N SER A 450 10.18 -8.02 -14.51
CA SER A 450 11.54 -8.19 -15.03
C SER A 450 12.55 -8.65 -13.96
N ARG A 451 12.23 -8.52 -12.67
CA ARG A 451 13.02 -9.03 -11.53
C ARG A 451 12.55 -10.42 -11.10
N HIS A 452 11.25 -10.68 -11.06
CA HIS A 452 10.72 -12.00 -10.70
C HIS A 452 11.15 -13.08 -11.69
N SER A 453 11.17 -12.79 -13.00
CA SER A 453 11.76 -13.70 -13.99
C SER A 453 13.23 -14.02 -13.68
N ARG A 454 14.01 -13.11 -13.07
CA ARG A 454 15.40 -13.36 -12.67
C ARG A 454 15.51 -14.30 -11.47
N LEU A 455 14.63 -14.15 -10.47
CA LEU A 455 14.64 -15.02 -9.29
C LEU A 455 14.23 -16.46 -9.64
N GLN A 456 13.34 -16.65 -10.62
CA GLN A 456 12.98 -18.00 -11.09
C GLN A 456 14.06 -18.66 -11.95
N ILE A 457 14.85 -17.89 -12.72
CA ILE A 457 15.99 -18.41 -13.50
C ILE A 457 17.18 -18.79 -12.58
N ALA A 458 17.23 -18.26 -11.35
CA ALA A 458 18.25 -18.58 -10.36
C ALA A 458 18.02 -19.91 -9.61
N SER A 459 16.96 -20.66 -9.92
CA SER A 459 16.78 -22.04 -9.42
C SER A 459 17.39 -23.05 -10.41
N PRO A 460 18.10 -24.10 -9.95
CA PRO A 460 18.86 -24.94 -10.85
C PRO A 460 17.94 -25.87 -11.67
N SER A 461 18.00 -25.68 -12.98
CA SER A 461 17.80 -26.68 -14.05
C SER A 461 16.44 -27.38 -14.16
N THR A 462 15.70 -27.03 -15.22
CA THR A 462 15.34 -28.04 -16.24
C THR A 462 15.15 -27.38 -17.60
N ALA A 463 15.98 -27.77 -18.56
CA ALA A 463 15.93 -27.32 -19.94
C ALA A 463 14.71 -27.89 -20.66
N ILE A 464 13.83 -27.05 -21.24
CA ILE A 464 12.97 -27.43 -22.37
C ILE A 464 12.83 -26.25 -23.35
N VAL A 465 13.56 -26.39 -24.46
CA VAL A 465 13.20 -26.08 -25.87
C VAL A 465 12.79 -24.64 -26.20
N GLY A 466 13.80 -23.82 -26.52
CA GLY A 466 13.65 -22.73 -27.48
C GLY A 466 13.75 -23.25 -28.92
N GLY A 467 12.68 -23.16 -29.69
CA GLY A 467 12.72 -23.18 -31.16
C GLY A 467 12.62 -21.74 -31.68
N ILE A 468 13.17 -21.29 -32.81
CA ILE A 468 13.94 -21.91 -33.89
C ILE A 468 14.96 -20.85 -34.29
N GLN A 469 16.24 -21.04 -33.98
CA GLN A 469 17.30 -20.29 -34.65
C GLN A 469 17.58 -20.96 -35.99
N ARG A 470 17.43 -20.19 -37.07
CA ARG A 470 17.85 -20.60 -38.41
C ARG A 470 19.36 -20.87 -38.39
N THR A 471 19.73 -22.14 -38.45
CA THR A 471 21.09 -22.58 -38.76
C THR A 471 21.44 -22.11 -40.16
N ALA A 472 22.26 -21.07 -40.27
CA ALA A 472 22.96 -20.76 -41.50
C ALA A 472 24.05 -21.82 -41.68
N THR A 473 23.86 -22.72 -42.64
CA THR A 473 24.87 -23.70 -43.03
C THR A 473 26.06 -22.99 -43.66
N GLU A 474 27.22 -23.11 -43.01
CA GLU A 474 28.50 -22.66 -43.52
C GLU A 474 28.84 -23.39 -44.83
N ARG A 475 28.81 -22.68 -45.96
CA ARG A 475 29.57 -23.07 -47.15
C ARG A 475 30.83 -22.19 -47.21
N LYS A 476 31.97 -22.77 -46.84
CA LYS A 476 33.31 -22.19 -47.04
C LYS A 476 33.52 -21.89 -48.53
N ARG A 477 33.52 -20.61 -48.91
CA ARG A 477 34.18 -20.14 -50.14
C ARG A 477 35.48 -19.48 -49.73
N GLN A 478 36.60 -20.07 -50.14
CA GLN A 478 37.94 -19.50 -50.03
C GLN A 478 38.04 -18.28 -50.96
N THR A 479 38.52 -17.15 -50.44
CA THR A 479 38.93 -15.99 -51.26
C THR A 479 40.43 -15.71 -51.08
N PRO A 480 41.16 -15.30 -52.13
CA PRO A 480 42.62 -15.49 -52.23
C PRO A 480 43.48 -14.30 -51.80
N TYR A 481 43.00 -13.39 -50.95
CA TYR A 481 43.80 -12.23 -50.52
C TYR A 481 43.72 -11.96 -49.00
N PRO A 482 44.84 -11.59 -48.36
CA PRO A 482 44.90 -11.41 -46.91
C PRO A 482 44.19 -10.13 -46.48
N LYS A 483 43.28 -10.25 -45.50
CA LYS A 483 42.57 -9.10 -44.88
C LYS A 483 43.56 -8.23 -44.11
N LYS A 484 43.76 -6.98 -44.56
CA LYS A 484 44.33 -5.90 -43.76
C LYS A 484 43.42 -5.58 -42.58
N SER A 485 44.04 -5.24 -41.44
CA SER A 485 43.41 -4.98 -40.13
C SER A 485 42.13 -4.15 -40.20
N ASN A 486 41.07 -4.63 -39.56
CA ASN A 486 39.84 -3.87 -39.37
C ASN A 486 40.12 -2.63 -38.51
N LYS A 487 39.97 -1.45 -39.14
CA LYS A 487 39.64 -0.22 -38.44
C LYS A 487 38.34 -0.43 -37.65
N PRO A 488 38.16 0.21 -36.48
CA PRO A 488 36.91 0.12 -35.73
C PRO A 488 35.76 0.61 -36.61
N SER A 489 34.70 -0.21 -36.69
CA SER A 489 33.46 0.12 -37.37
C SER A 489 32.91 1.41 -36.80
N LYS A 490 32.61 2.40 -37.66
CA LYS A 490 31.83 3.59 -37.28
C LYS A 490 30.57 3.13 -36.53
N VAL A 491 30.46 3.52 -35.26
CA VAL A 491 29.25 3.35 -34.46
C VAL A 491 28.18 4.26 -35.06
N THR A 492 27.38 3.74 -35.99
CA THR A 492 26.21 4.41 -36.56
C THR A 492 24.99 4.28 -35.63
N GLY A 493 25.22 4.49 -34.33
CA GLY A 493 24.19 4.47 -33.30
C GLY A 493 24.18 5.82 -32.60
N ARG A 494 23.00 6.43 -32.48
CA ARG A 494 22.81 7.68 -31.73
C ARG A 494 23.11 7.45 -30.24
N ASP A 495 23.79 8.40 -29.59
CA ASP A 495 24.04 8.34 -28.15
C ASP A 495 22.70 8.43 -27.38
N LYS A 496 22.45 7.46 -26.50
CA LYS A 496 21.24 7.38 -25.68
C LYS A 496 21.28 8.28 -24.45
N PHE A 497 22.45 8.82 -24.14
CA PHE A 497 22.69 9.74 -23.02
C PHE A 497 22.76 11.21 -23.50
N SER A 498 22.21 11.50 -24.68
CA SER A 498 22.04 12.85 -25.19
C SER A 498 20.63 13.06 -25.76
N LEU A 499 20.03 14.21 -25.42
CA LEU A 499 18.69 14.58 -25.88
C LEU A 499 18.68 14.98 -27.36
N PRO A 500 17.56 14.80 -28.08
CA PRO A 500 17.44 15.23 -29.48
C PRO A 500 17.42 16.74 -29.62
N GLU A 501 18.13 17.22 -30.63
CA GLU A 501 17.82 18.51 -31.23
C GLU A 501 16.78 18.28 -32.33
N HIS A 502 15.51 18.51 -32.01
CA HIS A 502 14.38 18.37 -32.95
C HIS A 502 13.22 19.25 -32.50
N HIS A 503 12.57 20.00 -33.41
CA HIS A 503 11.52 20.96 -33.05
C HIS A 503 10.26 20.31 -32.43
N LEU A 504 9.91 19.09 -32.88
CA LEU A 504 8.84 18.27 -32.27
C LEU A 504 9.23 17.61 -30.94
N PHE A 505 10.49 17.70 -30.49
CA PHE A 505 10.93 17.18 -29.20
C PHE A 505 11.01 18.34 -28.22
N PRO A 506 10.09 18.42 -27.24
CA PRO A 506 10.10 19.54 -26.30
C PRO A 506 11.43 19.60 -25.51
N PRO A 507 11.95 20.80 -25.21
CA PRO A 507 13.23 20.94 -24.53
C PRO A 507 13.16 20.41 -23.09
N SER A 508 14.31 20.02 -22.53
CA SER A 508 14.43 19.78 -21.09
C SER A 508 15.27 20.88 -20.44
N SER A 509 15.28 20.94 -19.10
CA SER A 509 16.17 21.84 -18.36
C SER A 509 17.64 21.57 -18.75
N PRO A 510 18.47 22.62 -18.92
CA PRO A 510 19.90 22.45 -19.23
C PRO A 510 20.65 21.58 -18.23
N CYS A 511 20.25 21.61 -16.95
CA CYS A 511 20.83 20.77 -15.90
C CYS A 511 20.61 19.28 -16.19
N TRP A 512 19.42 18.88 -16.65
CA TRP A 512 19.11 17.50 -17.01
C TRP A 512 19.91 17.03 -18.22
N ALA A 513 19.96 17.83 -19.29
CA ALA A 513 20.73 17.50 -20.48
C ALA A 513 22.23 17.34 -20.18
N SER A 514 22.79 18.28 -19.40
CA SER A 514 24.18 18.26 -18.95
C SER A 514 24.47 17.05 -18.06
N ALA A 515 23.64 16.80 -17.04
CA ALA A 515 23.80 15.69 -16.11
C ALA A 515 23.71 14.33 -16.81
N LEU A 516 22.78 14.16 -17.76
CA LEU A 516 22.62 12.93 -18.53
C LEU A 516 23.89 12.57 -19.32
N SER A 517 24.52 13.57 -19.95
CA SER A 517 25.77 13.36 -20.70
C SER A 517 26.94 12.92 -19.81
N ARG A 518 26.93 13.33 -18.53
CA ARG A 518 27.98 13.11 -17.52
C ARG A 518 27.79 11.87 -16.65
N VAL A 519 26.75 11.06 -16.91
CA VAL A 519 26.59 9.76 -16.24
C VAL A 519 27.81 8.89 -16.52
N ASN A 520 28.43 8.34 -15.47
CA ASN A 520 29.51 7.38 -15.60
C ASN A 520 28.95 6.03 -16.09
N ARG A 521 29.48 5.54 -17.20
CA ARG A 521 29.01 4.34 -17.92
C ARG A 521 29.97 3.16 -17.82
N ASP A 522 31.05 3.29 -17.05
CA ASP A 522 32.17 2.33 -17.01
C ASP A 522 31.76 0.99 -16.38
N TYR A 523 30.76 1.01 -15.49
CA TYR A 523 30.33 -0.14 -14.70
C TYR A 523 28.82 -0.38 -14.82
N PRO A 524 28.31 -0.79 -16.00
CA PRO A 524 26.90 -1.13 -16.15
C PRO A 524 26.55 -2.35 -15.28
N PRO A 525 25.36 -2.39 -14.67
CA PRO A 525 24.87 -3.58 -13.97
C PRO A 525 24.65 -4.74 -14.93
N ASP A 526 24.89 -5.96 -14.46
CA ASP A 526 24.61 -7.20 -15.17
C ASP A 526 23.45 -7.98 -14.48
N PRO A 527 22.33 -8.25 -15.17
CA PRO A 527 21.98 -7.84 -16.53
C PRO A 527 21.44 -6.41 -16.60
N VAL A 528 21.66 -5.76 -17.74
CA VAL A 528 21.02 -4.48 -18.09
C VAL A 528 19.51 -4.68 -18.24
N GLN A 529 18.73 -3.94 -17.44
CA GLN A 529 17.28 -3.94 -17.50
C GLN A 529 16.79 -2.98 -18.60
N GLY A 530 16.75 -3.49 -19.84
CA GLY A 530 16.23 -2.75 -20.99
C GLY A 530 14.70 -2.61 -21.02
N GLY A 531 14.22 -1.75 -21.92
CA GLY A 531 12.80 -1.53 -22.16
C GLY A 531 12.19 -0.39 -21.34
N TYR A 532 10.94 -0.08 -21.67
CA TYR A 532 10.22 1.10 -21.17
C TYR A 532 8.79 0.75 -20.77
N ALA A 533 8.27 1.49 -19.79
CA ALA A 533 6.89 1.36 -19.32
C ALA A 533 5.91 1.86 -20.38
N PHE A 534 6.25 2.94 -21.09
CA PHE A 534 5.54 3.47 -22.26
C PHE A 534 6.54 3.63 -23.41
N PRO A 535 6.12 3.83 -24.67
CA PRO A 535 7.06 4.11 -25.75
C PRO A 535 8.05 5.22 -25.38
N ASP A 536 9.33 4.98 -25.67
CA ASP A 536 10.38 5.99 -25.48
C ASP A 536 10.05 7.24 -26.33
N PRO A 537 9.97 8.45 -25.74
CA PRO A 537 9.58 9.67 -26.44
C PRO A 537 10.40 9.94 -27.70
N ILE A 538 11.67 9.53 -27.71
CA ILE A 538 12.57 9.69 -28.87
C ILE A 538 12.08 8.93 -30.12
N LEU A 539 11.26 7.89 -29.96
CA LEU A 539 10.78 7.07 -31.08
C LEU A 539 9.93 7.87 -32.06
N PHE A 540 9.22 8.89 -31.58
CA PHE A 540 8.31 9.72 -32.39
C PHE A 540 9.06 10.75 -33.24
N VAL A 541 10.22 11.20 -32.77
CA VAL A 541 11.02 12.25 -33.45
C VAL A 541 12.26 11.71 -34.18
N SER A 542 12.73 10.51 -33.82
CA SER A 542 13.92 9.90 -34.46
C SER A 542 13.65 9.26 -35.82
N VAL A 543 12.38 9.22 -36.25
CA VAL A 543 12.03 8.73 -37.58
C VAL A 543 12.34 9.80 -38.61
N GLY A 544 13.19 9.48 -39.59
CA GLY A 544 13.64 10.47 -40.59
C GLY A 544 12.58 10.97 -41.58
N LYS A 545 11.31 10.57 -41.45
CA LYS A 545 10.20 11.03 -42.31
C LYS A 545 9.03 11.47 -41.44
N HIS A 546 8.51 12.67 -41.70
CA HIS A 546 7.37 13.25 -40.96
C HIS A 546 6.13 12.34 -40.99
N GLU A 547 5.82 11.71 -42.13
CA GLU A 547 4.72 10.74 -42.27
C GLU A 547 4.78 9.60 -41.25
N LYS A 548 5.99 9.16 -40.87
CA LYS A 548 6.16 8.10 -39.86
C LYS A 548 5.90 8.62 -38.46
N THR A 549 6.27 9.87 -38.16
CA THR A 549 5.92 10.53 -36.89
C THR A 549 4.41 10.55 -36.73
N LEU A 550 3.69 10.99 -37.76
CA LEU A 550 2.22 11.01 -37.77
C LEU A 550 1.62 9.60 -37.57
N THR A 551 2.20 8.59 -38.23
CA THR A 551 1.78 7.18 -38.05
C THR A 551 1.97 6.73 -36.59
N TYR A 552 3.07 7.11 -35.94
CA TYR A 552 3.34 6.73 -34.55
C TYR A 552 2.37 7.42 -33.60
N CYS A 553 2.13 8.72 -33.80
CA CYS A 553 1.15 9.47 -33.02
C CYS A 553 -0.25 8.86 -33.19
N TRP A 554 -0.69 8.59 -34.42
CA TRP A 554 -1.98 7.96 -34.71
C TRP A 554 -2.14 6.62 -33.98
N ASN A 555 -1.16 5.72 -34.11
CA ASN A 555 -1.22 4.43 -33.46
C ASN A 555 -1.12 4.56 -31.93
N TYR A 556 -0.27 5.44 -31.40
CA TYR A 556 -0.24 5.70 -29.95
C TYR A 556 -1.61 6.10 -29.43
N LEU A 557 -2.30 7.05 -30.08
CA LEU A 557 -3.63 7.50 -29.68
C LEU A 557 -4.66 6.37 -29.74
N GLN A 558 -4.60 5.48 -30.73
CA GLN A 558 -5.46 4.29 -30.80
C GLN A 558 -5.27 3.35 -29.60
N PHE A 559 -4.02 3.18 -29.15
CA PHE A 559 -3.66 2.26 -28.07
C PHE A 559 -3.62 2.94 -26.69
N TRP A 560 -3.78 4.25 -26.61
CA TRP A 560 -3.48 5.04 -25.42
C TRP A 560 -4.18 4.52 -24.16
N ASP A 561 -5.49 4.31 -24.23
CA ASP A 561 -6.31 3.85 -23.11
C ASP A 561 -5.88 2.45 -22.62
N ILE A 562 -5.63 1.50 -23.53
CA ILE A 562 -5.23 0.13 -23.16
C ILE A 562 -3.78 0.08 -22.65
N LEU A 563 -2.91 1.01 -23.08
CA LEU A 563 -1.55 1.14 -22.58
C LEU A 563 -1.50 1.71 -21.16
N LEU A 564 -2.36 2.70 -20.85
CA LEU A 564 -2.54 3.17 -19.48
C LEU A 564 -3.14 2.07 -18.60
N PHE A 565 -4.18 1.39 -19.10
CA PHE A 565 -4.82 0.28 -18.41
C PHE A 565 -3.84 -0.85 -18.09
N ARG A 566 -2.86 -1.12 -18.97
CA ARG A 566 -1.85 -2.16 -18.71
C ARG A 566 -1.10 -1.97 -17.39
N ILE A 567 -0.83 -0.73 -16.99
CA ILE A 567 -0.10 -0.45 -15.75
C ILE A 567 -1.00 -0.60 -14.51
N SER A 568 -2.33 -0.56 -14.66
CA SER A 568 -3.27 -0.92 -13.58
C SER A 568 -3.49 -2.43 -13.44
N GLN A 569 -2.93 -3.24 -14.35
CA GLN A 569 -3.01 -4.70 -14.27
C GLN A 569 -1.79 -5.28 -13.54
N PRO A 570 -1.97 -6.41 -12.84
CA PRO A 570 -0.86 -7.05 -12.13
C PRO A 570 0.22 -7.52 -13.12
N SER A 571 1.47 -7.44 -12.67
CA SER A 571 2.67 -7.91 -13.38
C SER A 571 2.83 -7.34 -14.81
N PRO A 572 2.79 -6.00 -15.02
CA PRO A 572 3.12 -5.43 -16.32
C PRO A 572 4.59 -5.69 -16.65
N GLN A 573 4.94 -5.69 -17.94
CA GLN A 573 6.32 -5.92 -18.38
C GLN A 573 6.91 -4.68 -19.06
N LEU A 574 8.23 -4.51 -18.93
CA LEU A 574 8.97 -3.53 -19.72
C LEU A 574 9.03 -3.99 -21.17
N ILE A 575 8.79 -3.05 -22.09
CA ILE A 575 8.74 -3.37 -23.51
C ILE A 575 9.95 -2.75 -24.21
N PRO A 576 10.75 -3.56 -24.94
CA PRO A 576 11.87 -3.05 -25.71
C PRO A 576 11.44 -2.12 -26.85
N ASN A 577 12.30 -1.14 -27.21
CA ASN A 577 12.04 -0.22 -28.31
C ASN A 577 11.83 -0.91 -29.67
N SER A 578 12.35 -2.13 -29.88
CA SER A 578 12.05 -2.93 -31.08
C SER A 578 10.57 -3.32 -31.15
N THR A 579 10.03 -3.80 -30.04
CA THR A 579 8.62 -4.18 -29.89
C THR A 579 7.70 -2.96 -29.94
N TRP A 580 8.07 -1.86 -29.27
CA TRP A 580 7.33 -0.60 -29.38
C TRP A 580 7.23 -0.11 -30.82
N ARG A 581 8.33 -0.16 -31.57
CA ARG A 581 8.31 0.16 -33.01
C ARG A 581 7.38 -0.77 -33.78
N GLN A 582 7.29 -2.06 -33.45
CA GLN A 582 6.34 -2.95 -34.13
C GLN A 582 4.88 -2.55 -33.87
N LEU A 583 4.55 -2.13 -32.65
CA LEU A 583 3.21 -1.60 -32.34
C LEU A 583 2.97 -0.26 -33.07
N LEU A 584 3.91 0.69 -33.00
CA LEU A 584 3.73 2.04 -33.56
C LEU A 584 3.78 2.09 -35.10
N ASN A 585 4.51 1.20 -35.77
CA ASN A 585 4.52 1.08 -37.24
C ASN A 585 3.38 0.19 -37.77
N GLY A 586 2.50 -0.35 -36.92
CA GLY A 586 1.52 -1.33 -37.37
C GLY A 586 0.48 -0.77 -38.32
N GLU A 587 0.19 -1.53 -39.38
CA GLU A 587 -0.91 -1.25 -40.30
C GLU A 587 -2.19 -1.90 -39.74
N PHE A 588 -2.90 -1.16 -38.89
CA PHE A 588 -4.16 -1.61 -38.31
C PHE A 588 -5.39 -1.09 -39.06
N ALA A 589 -5.23 -0.22 -40.06
CA ALA A 589 -6.33 0.46 -40.74
C ALA A 589 -7.38 -0.51 -41.33
N ALA A 590 -8.66 -0.11 -41.26
CA ALA A 590 -9.75 -0.82 -41.91
C ALA A 590 -9.53 -0.85 -43.43
N THR A 591 -9.31 -2.04 -44.00
CA THR A 591 -9.20 -2.23 -45.45
C THR A 591 -10.50 -1.82 -46.13
N THR A 592 -10.56 -0.57 -46.57
CA THR A 592 -11.65 -0.04 -47.38
C THR A 592 -11.29 -0.30 -48.83
N THR A 593 -11.40 -1.56 -49.28
CA THR A 593 -11.55 -1.98 -50.69
C THR A 593 -11.39 -3.49 -50.75
N GLY A 594 -12.36 -4.18 -51.36
CA GLY A 594 -12.32 -5.60 -51.68
C GLY A 594 -11.29 -5.95 -52.77
N ALA A 595 -10.09 -5.37 -52.72
CA ALA A 595 -8.98 -5.79 -53.55
C ALA A 595 -8.36 -7.05 -52.92
N PRO A 596 -8.20 -8.16 -53.67
CA PRO A 596 -7.64 -9.38 -53.13
C PRO A 596 -6.18 -9.11 -52.73
N SER A 597 -5.95 -9.00 -51.42
CA SER A 597 -4.60 -8.84 -50.89
C SER A 597 -3.77 -10.09 -51.24
N SER A 598 -2.58 -9.88 -51.80
CA SER A 598 -1.60 -10.95 -52.03
C SER A 598 -1.41 -11.78 -50.75
N SER A 599 -1.43 -13.12 -50.83
CA SER A 599 -1.44 -14.04 -49.68
C SER A 599 -0.33 -13.84 -48.63
N LYS A 600 0.81 -13.23 -49.00
CA LYS A 600 1.91 -12.91 -48.06
C LYS A 600 1.63 -11.70 -47.16
N ARG A 601 0.76 -10.77 -47.56
CA ARG A 601 0.48 -9.52 -46.82
C ARG A 601 -0.51 -9.74 -45.68
N SER A 602 -1.55 -10.55 -45.90
CA SER A 602 -2.52 -10.92 -44.85
C SER A 602 -1.88 -11.72 -43.71
N SER A 603 -0.92 -12.59 -44.03
CA SER A 603 -0.15 -13.35 -43.03
C SER A 603 0.67 -12.44 -42.10
N LYS A 604 1.31 -11.39 -42.62
CA LYS A 604 2.12 -10.46 -41.80
C LYS A 604 1.25 -9.61 -40.87
N THR A 605 0.11 -9.10 -41.35
CA THR A 605 -0.84 -8.33 -40.53
C THR A 605 -1.47 -9.21 -39.45
N ALA A 606 -1.84 -10.46 -39.77
CA ALA A 606 -2.35 -11.41 -38.79
C ALA A 606 -1.33 -11.72 -37.67
N LEU A 607 -0.06 -11.94 -38.04
CA LEU A 607 1.03 -12.12 -37.08
C LEU A 607 1.21 -10.89 -36.19
N GLN A 608 1.15 -9.69 -36.76
CA GLN A 608 1.28 -8.45 -36.01
C GLN A 608 0.13 -8.23 -35.02
N LYS A 609 -1.12 -8.54 -35.42
CA LYS A 609 -2.28 -8.52 -34.53
C LYS A 609 -2.13 -9.52 -33.38
N ALA A 610 -1.63 -10.73 -33.67
CA ALA A 610 -1.35 -11.74 -32.64
C ALA A 610 -0.28 -11.25 -31.64
N SER A 611 0.83 -10.68 -32.11
CA SER A 611 1.87 -10.13 -31.25
C SER A 611 1.38 -8.96 -30.38
N VAL A 612 0.47 -8.13 -30.90
CA VAL A 612 -0.16 -7.06 -30.10
C VAL A 612 -1.05 -7.65 -29.00
N ARG A 613 -1.85 -8.67 -29.30
CA ARG A 613 -2.66 -9.36 -28.28
C ARG A 613 -1.80 -10.05 -27.24
N GLU A 614 -0.69 -10.66 -27.63
CA GLU A 614 0.29 -11.24 -26.71
C GLU A 614 0.89 -10.17 -25.78
N LEU A 615 1.30 -9.02 -26.34
CA LEU A 615 1.82 -7.88 -25.58
C LEU A 615 0.83 -7.33 -24.55
N LEU A 616 -0.46 -7.36 -24.89
CA LEU A 616 -1.56 -6.86 -24.05
C LEU A 616 -2.25 -7.98 -23.26
N GLY A 617 -1.73 -9.21 -23.29
CA GLY A 617 -2.43 -10.41 -22.82
C GLY A 617 -2.97 -10.28 -21.39
N ASN A 618 -2.18 -9.71 -20.46
CA ASN A 618 -2.62 -9.48 -19.08
C ASN A 618 -3.84 -8.53 -18.99
N CYS A 619 -3.93 -7.52 -19.87
CA CYS A 619 -5.09 -6.63 -19.94
C CYS A 619 -6.35 -7.38 -20.38
N LEU A 620 -6.20 -8.29 -21.33
CA LEU A 620 -7.30 -9.04 -21.94
C LEU A 620 -7.86 -10.15 -21.02
N LEU A 621 -7.20 -10.42 -19.88
CA LEU A 621 -7.74 -11.29 -18.82
C LEU A 621 -8.85 -10.60 -18.02
N SER A 622 -8.91 -9.27 -18.01
CA SER A 622 -9.98 -8.53 -17.35
C SER A 622 -11.30 -8.75 -18.08
N THR A 623 -12.30 -9.25 -17.35
CA THR A 623 -13.61 -9.59 -17.93
C THR A 623 -14.25 -8.39 -18.61
N GLY A 624 -14.58 -8.56 -19.90
CA GLY A 624 -15.23 -7.53 -20.72
C GLY A 624 -14.27 -6.58 -21.44
N VAL A 625 -12.95 -6.63 -21.16
CA VAL A 625 -11.95 -5.80 -21.85
C VAL A 625 -11.39 -6.56 -23.06
N ASP A 626 -11.41 -5.93 -24.23
CA ASP A 626 -10.79 -6.47 -25.44
C ASP A 626 -10.17 -5.36 -26.32
N VAL A 627 -9.52 -5.77 -27.41
CA VAL A 627 -8.98 -4.91 -28.46
C VAL A 627 -9.61 -5.25 -29.81
N ASP A 628 -10.36 -4.30 -30.36
CA ASP A 628 -10.94 -4.39 -31.70
C ASP A 628 -9.94 -3.96 -32.76
N LEU A 629 -9.09 -4.90 -33.16
CA LEU A 629 -8.12 -4.74 -34.24
C LEU A 629 -8.72 -5.01 -35.64
N GLU A 630 -9.97 -5.48 -35.72
CA GLU A 630 -10.64 -5.78 -36.99
C GLU A 630 -11.41 -4.57 -37.53
N HIS A 631 -12.00 -3.79 -36.64
CA HIS A 631 -12.75 -2.58 -36.98
C HIS A 631 -12.25 -1.37 -36.16
N PRO A 632 -10.99 -0.93 -36.39
CA PRO A 632 -10.47 0.24 -35.71
C PRO A 632 -11.27 1.49 -36.09
N LEU A 633 -11.37 2.42 -35.14
CA LEU A 633 -12.04 3.68 -35.37
C LEU A 633 -11.31 4.51 -36.42
N LYS A 634 -12.09 5.21 -37.25
CA LYS A 634 -11.57 6.20 -38.22
C LYS A 634 -11.25 7.55 -37.59
N THR A 635 -11.50 7.69 -36.29
CA THR A 635 -11.26 8.91 -35.52
C THR A 635 -10.63 8.54 -34.20
N VAL A 636 -9.58 9.26 -33.82
CA VAL A 636 -8.98 9.19 -32.47
C VAL A 636 -9.15 10.54 -31.79
N SER A 637 -9.18 10.55 -30.46
CA SER A 637 -9.27 11.79 -29.70
C SER A 637 -8.06 11.99 -28.80
N TRP A 638 -7.69 13.26 -28.63
CA TRP A 638 -6.66 13.69 -27.70
C TRP A 638 -7.13 14.98 -27.02
N ARG A 639 -7.38 14.89 -25.71
CA ARG A 639 -7.70 16.05 -24.86
C ARG A 639 -8.83 16.94 -25.42
N GLY A 640 -9.92 16.31 -25.87
CA GLY A 640 -11.08 17.00 -26.45
C GLY A 640 -10.98 17.32 -27.94
N ARG A 641 -9.80 17.20 -28.55
CA ARG A 641 -9.58 17.33 -30.00
C ARG A 641 -9.77 15.98 -30.68
N SER A 642 -10.39 15.96 -31.86
CA SER A 642 -10.63 14.73 -32.63
C SER A 642 -9.90 14.79 -33.97
N PHE A 643 -9.24 13.69 -34.34
CA PHE A 643 -8.44 13.56 -35.55
C PHE A 643 -8.94 12.39 -36.39
N HIS A 644 -9.16 12.61 -37.68
CA HIS A 644 -9.55 11.55 -38.60
C HIS A 644 -8.35 10.79 -39.15
N TYR A 645 -8.58 9.56 -39.59
CA TYR A 645 -7.55 8.72 -40.19
C TYR A 645 -6.90 9.41 -41.38
N ALA A 646 -5.58 9.39 -41.42
CA ALA A 646 -4.75 10.07 -42.41
C ALA A 646 -4.89 11.61 -42.45
N SER A 647 -5.57 12.22 -41.47
CA SER A 647 -5.46 13.66 -41.25
C SER A 647 -4.12 14.01 -40.61
N GLU A 648 -3.68 15.24 -40.84
CA GLU A 648 -2.49 15.78 -40.20
C GLU A 648 -2.73 15.93 -38.69
N ILE A 649 -1.76 15.49 -37.89
CA ILE A 649 -1.74 15.71 -36.44
C ILE A 649 -0.86 16.95 -36.23
N PRO A 650 -1.41 18.06 -35.70
CA PRO A 650 -0.68 19.28 -35.46
C PRO A 650 0.59 19.08 -34.63
N GLU A 651 1.64 19.87 -34.91
CA GLU A 651 2.94 19.74 -34.25
C GLU A 651 2.87 19.97 -32.72
N ASP A 652 1.95 20.81 -32.24
CA ASP A 652 1.69 20.98 -30.81
C ASP A 652 1.15 19.70 -30.18
N VAL A 653 0.23 18.98 -30.84
CA VAL A 653 -0.26 17.67 -30.36
C VAL A 653 0.88 16.66 -30.29
N VAL A 654 1.79 16.66 -31.27
CA VAL A 654 2.98 15.79 -31.24
C VAL A 654 3.85 16.11 -30.02
N ARG A 655 4.10 17.40 -29.75
CA ARG A 655 4.84 17.85 -28.57
C ARG A 655 4.13 17.44 -27.26
N GLU A 656 2.81 17.55 -27.19
CA GLU A 656 2.00 17.11 -26.03
C GLU A 656 2.14 15.60 -25.78
N ILE A 657 2.09 14.77 -26.84
CA ILE A 657 2.25 13.30 -26.74
C ILE A 657 3.66 12.95 -26.24
N VAL A 658 4.70 13.56 -26.84
CA VAL A 658 6.10 13.32 -26.46
C VAL A 658 6.34 13.75 -25.00
N TRP A 659 5.75 14.87 -24.59
CA TRP A 659 5.79 15.36 -23.22
C TRP A 659 5.12 14.40 -22.24
N GLU A 660 3.91 13.92 -22.53
CA GLU A 660 3.20 12.98 -21.66
C GLU A 660 3.98 11.67 -21.49
N LEU A 661 4.47 11.11 -22.59
CA LEU A 661 5.30 9.90 -22.58
C LEU A 661 6.57 10.06 -21.74
N SER A 662 7.17 11.25 -21.75
CA SER A 662 8.36 11.53 -20.94
C SER A 662 8.03 11.49 -19.44
N HIS A 663 6.91 12.08 -19.04
CA HIS A 663 6.47 12.13 -17.65
C HIS A 663 5.98 10.78 -17.14
N LEU A 664 5.19 10.06 -17.93
CA LEU A 664 4.72 8.72 -17.56
C LEU A 664 5.89 7.76 -17.36
N ASN A 665 6.87 7.74 -18.28
CA ASN A 665 8.06 6.92 -18.10
C ASN A 665 8.90 7.37 -16.90
N PHE A 666 9.17 8.67 -16.76
CA PHE A 666 9.94 9.20 -15.63
C PHE A 666 9.31 8.84 -14.27
N ARG A 667 7.98 8.95 -14.13
CA ARG A 667 7.27 8.57 -12.92
C ARG A 667 7.39 7.07 -12.62
N CYS A 668 7.18 6.21 -13.63
CA CYS A 668 7.38 4.77 -13.47
C CYS A 668 8.84 4.44 -13.09
N GLU A 669 9.80 5.14 -13.66
CA GLU A 669 11.24 4.97 -13.41
C GLU A 669 11.64 5.38 -11.99
N LEU A 670 11.20 6.55 -11.52
CA LEU A 670 11.52 7.03 -10.18
C LEU A 670 10.90 6.15 -9.10
N VAL A 671 9.62 5.78 -9.22
CA VAL A 671 8.95 4.87 -8.27
C VAL A 671 9.61 3.48 -8.28
N ALA A 672 10.00 2.99 -9.45
CA ALA A 672 10.70 1.72 -9.55
C ALA A 672 12.10 1.77 -8.95
N LEU A 673 12.83 2.87 -9.11
CA LEU A 673 14.15 3.06 -8.53
C LEU A 673 14.06 3.15 -7.00
N ASP A 674 13.10 3.94 -6.53
CA ASP A 674 12.88 4.18 -5.11
C ASP A 674 12.56 2.89 -4.35
N LYS A 675 11.60 2.09 -4.84
CA LYS A 675 11.24 0.78 -4.27
C LYS A 675 12.44 -0.18 -4.12
N VAL A 676 13.49 0.03 -4.92
CA VAL A 676 14.68 -0.83 -4.95
C VAL A 676 15.74 -0.35 -3.97
N LEU A 677 15.87 0.96 -3.82
CA LEU A 677 16.92 1.58 -3.02
C LEU A 677 16.47 1.87 -1.59
N VAL A 678 15.18 2.10 -1.36
CA VAL A 678 14.63 2.39 -0.04
C VAL A 678 14.92 1.24 0.94
N SER A 679 15.34 1.59 2.16
CA SER A 679 15.64 0.60 3.18
C SER A 679 14.39 -0.15 3.59
N LYS A 680 14.47 -1.49 3.64
CA LYS A 680 13.42 -2.34 4.23
C LYS A 680 13.34 -2.23 5.76
N SER A 681 14.18 -1.41 6.39
CA SER A 681 14.23 -1.20 7.83
C SER A 681 13.46 0.03 8.32
N LEU A 682 12.88 0.82 7.41
CA LEU A 682 12.08 1.98 7.81
C LEU A 682 10.90 1.53 8.66
N ASP A 683 10.61 2.27 9.73
CA ASP A 683 9.38 2.06 10.48
C ASP A 683 8.15 2.54 9.69
N ASN A 684 6.95 2.31 10.23
CA ASN A 684 5.71 2.68 9.55
C ASN A 684 5.58 4.20 9.34
N GLU A 685 6.05 5.02 10.27
CA GLU A 685 5.93 6.48 10.18
C GLU A 685 6.91 7.04 9.14
N GLU A 686 8.16 6.56 9.17
CA GLU A 686 9.19 6.87 8.19
C GLU A 686 8.76 6.43 6.79
N SER A 687 8.19 5.24 6.65
CA SER A 687 7.67 4.75 5.37
C SER A 687 6.54 5.65 4.83
N LEU A 688 5.60 6.09 5.68
CA LEU A 688 4.53 7.02 5.28
C LEU A 688 5.08 8.40 4.90
N ARG A 689 6.08 8.88 5.62
CA ARG A 689 6.77 10.14 5.32
C ARG A 689 7.52 10.05 3.99
N HIS A 690 8.17 8.93 3.73
CA HIS A 690 8.89 8.65 2.50
C HIS A 690 7.94 8.59 1.29
N CYS A 691 6.83 7.86 1.40
CA CYS A 691 5.79 7.83 0.36
C CYS A 691 5.26 9.23 0.02
N ARG A 692 5.03 10.09 1.03
CA ARG A 692 4.62 11.49 0.81
C ARG A 692 5.68 12.31 0.06
N ARG A 693 6.97 12.15 0.40
CA ARG A 693 8.08 12.80 -0.32
C ARG A 693 8.17 12.33 -1.77
N LEU A 694 7.95 11.04 -2.02
CA LEU A 694 7.90 10.49 -3.38
C LEU A 694 6.74 11.08 -4.18
N GLY A 695 5.55 11.17 -3.58
CA GLY A 695 4.40 11.86 -4.19
C GLY A 695 4.72 13.33 -4.52
N ASN A 696 5.43 14.04 -3.63
CA ASN A 696 5.86 15.43 -3.85
C ASN A 696 6.79 15.64 -5.05
N CYS A 697 7.38 14.58 -5.61
CA CYS A 697 8.13 14.67 -6.87
C CYS A 697 7.21 14.84 -8.10
N PHE A 698 5.90 14.61 -7.96
CA PHE A 698 4.94 14.58 -9.05
C PHE A 698 3.84 15.64 -8.85
N PRO A 699 4.11 16.93 -9.17
CA PRO A 699 3.11 17.98 -9.01
C PRO A 699 1.86 17.67 -9.86
N GLY A 700 0.67 17.88 -9.29
CA GLY A 700 -0.61 17.64 -9.97
C GLY A 700 -1.77 17.31 -9.01
N ALA A 701 -2.95 17.06 -9.58
CA ALA A 701 -4.20 16.84 -8.82
C ALA A 701 -4.31 15.49 -8.09
N ASP A 702 -3.35 14.58 -8.28
CA ASP A 702 -3.34 13.25 -7.67
C ASP A 702 -1.89 12.77 -7.46
N MET A 703 -1.34 13.07 -6.29
CA MET A 703 0.07 12.81 -5.91
C MET A 703 0.41 11.31 -5.93
N ASP A 704 -0.61 10.45 -5.79
CA ASP A 704 -0.46 9.00 -5.71
C ASP A 704 -0.73 8.30 -7.06
N ASN A 705 -1.13 9.06 -8.09
CA ASN A 705 -1.48 8.51 -9.39
C ASN A 705 -0.41 8.80 -10.45
N ILE A 706 0.48 7.82 -10.56
CA ILE A 706 1.55 7.74 -11.57
C ILE A 706 1.00 7.90 -13.01
N LEU A 707 -0.26 7.52 -13.25
CA LEU A 707 -0.87 7.47 -14.59
C LEU A 707 -1.55 8.78 -15.02
N THR A 708 -1.74 9.75 -14.14
CA THR A 708 -2.39 11.02 -14.49
C THR A 708 -1.39 12.17 -14.56
N VAL A 709 -1.04 12.57 -15.77
CA VAL A 709 -0.22 13.76 -16.03
C VAL A 709 -1.13 14.92 -16.47
N ASP A 710 -1.14 15.98 -15.68
CA ASP A 710 -1.94 17.17 -15.93
C ASP A 710 -1.20 18.13 -16.87
N ILE A 711 -1.68 18.26 -18.10
CA ILE A 711 -1.03 19.11 -19.11
C ILE A 711 -1.39 20.57 -18.92
N ASP A 712 -2.55 20.87 -18.35
CA ASP A 712 -3.02 22.24 -18.18
C ASP A 712 -2.17 22.94 -17.12
N ARG A 713 -1.54 22.16 -16.24
CA ARG A 713 -0.55 22.61 -15.26
C ARG A 713 0.89 22.54 -15.75
N ALA A 714 1.14 22.02 -16.96
CA ALA A 714 2.43 22.23 -17.60
C ALA A 714 2.70 23.73 -17.82
N ASP A 715 1.61 24.51 -17.95
CA ASP A 715 1.62 25.97 -18.07
C ASP A 715 1.86 26.69 -16.71
N ASP A 716 1.64 26.02 -15.57
CA ASP A 716 1.83 26.60 -14.21
C ASP A 716 3.31 26.90 -13.88
N HIS A 717 4.24 26.61 -14.80
CA HIS A 717 5.69 26.74 -14.61
C HIS A 717 6.22 25.97 -13.38
N GLU A 718 5.58 24.85 -13.01
CA GLU A 718 5.98 24.02 -11.88
C GLU A 718 6.44 22.62 -12.33
N GLY A 719 7.35 22.01 -11.56
CA GLY A 719 7.85 20.64 -11.81
C GLY A 719 9.18 20.58 -12.57
N PHE A 720 9.73 19.38 -12.77
CA PHE A 720 11.10 19.21 -13.29
C PHE A 720 11.34 19.78 -14.68
N GLY A 721 10.28 19.90 -15.49
CA GLY A 721 10.31 20.50 -16.81
C GLY A 721 10.17 22.03 -16.83
N SER A 722 9.95 22.70 -15.69
CA SER A 722 9.73 24.15 -15.68
C SER A 722 10.90 24.92 -16.28
N ALA A 723 10.61 25.99 -17.04
CA ALA A 723 11.63 26.89 -17.59
C ALA A 723 12.41 27.60 -16.49
N ALA A 724 11.71 28.13 -15.49
CA ALA A 724 12.31 28.93 -14.43
C ALA A 724 12.87 28.01 -13.33
N PRO A 725 14.12 28.20 -12.87
CA PRO A 725 14.70 27.41 -11.77
C PRO A 725 13.80 27.39 -10.54
N VAL A 726 13.24 28.54 -10.15
CA VAL A 726 12.32 28.65 -8.99
C VAL A 726 11.13 27.68 -9.07
N GLY A 727 10.59 27.44 -10.26
CA GLY A 727 9.47 26.51 -10.48
C GLY A 727 9.84 25.03 -10.33
N ARG A 728 11.14 24.70 -10.40
CA ARG A 728 11.70 23.36 -10.16
C ARG A 728 12.04 23.13 -8.69
N LYS A 729 12.11 24.18 -7.87
CA LYS A 729 12.64 24.15 -6.50
C LYS A 729 11.96 23.08 -5.63
N GLY A 730 10.63 23.13 -5.49
CA GLY A 730 9.89 22.21 -4.62
C GLY A 730 10.11 20.74 -4.98
N VAL A 731 10.04 20.40 -6.26
CA VAL A 731 10.24 19.01 -6.73
C VAL A 731 11.69 18.54 -6.62
N LEU A 732 12.66 19.44 -6.71
CA LEU A 732 14.08 19.12 -6.49
C LEU A 732 14.36 18.80 -5.03
N PHE A 733 13.77 19.56 -4.10
CA PHE A 733 13.83 19.27 -2.68
C PHE A 733 13.13 17.96 -2.33
N ALA A 734 11.97 17.69 -2.94
CA ALA A 734 11.28 16.40 -2.80
C ALA A 734 12.17 15.23 -3.28
N LEU A 735 12.78 15.34 -4.46
CA LEU A 735 13.67 14.31 -4.99
C LEU A 735 14.91 14.12 -4.11
N ARG A 736 15.52 15.22 -3.64
CA ARG A 736 16.62 15.18 -2.66
C ARG A 736 16.21 14.44 -1.40
N ASP A 737 15.03 14.74 -0.86
CA ASP A 737 14.51 14.14 0.37
C ASP A 737 14.18 12.65 0.22
N VAL A 738 13.70 12.22 -0.95
CA VAL A 738 13.54 10.80 -1.29
C VAL A 738 14.91 10.11 -1.33
N MET A 739 15.86 10.70 -2.05
CA MET A 739 17.20 10.14 -2.21
C MET A 739 18.01 10.13 -0.90
N ASN A 740 17.69 10.96 0.09
CA ASN A 740 18.33 10.92 1.41
C ASN A 740 18.22 9.54 2.07
N ASP A 741 17.13 8.82 1.81
CA ASP A 741 16.88 7.49 2.37
C ASP A 741 17.54 6.38 1.51
N TRP A 742 18.21 6.74 0.40
CA TRP A 742 18.90 5.80 -0.49
C TRP A 742 20.36 5.54 -0.05
N PRO A 743 20.93 4.36 -0.39
CA PRO A 743 22.28 4.00 0.05
C PRO A 743 23.35 4.94 -0.50
N LYS A 744 24.27 5.39 0.36
CA LYS A 744 25.42 6.24 0.01
C LYS A 744 25.06 7.61 -0.59
N PHE A 745 23.85 8.12 -0.31
CA PHE A 745 23.43 9.43 -0.81
C PHE A 745 24.40 10.56 -0.46
N GLY A 746 24.84 10.62 0.79
CA GLY A 746 25.80 11.64 1.24
C GLY A 746 27.16 11.59 0.51
N GLU A 747 27.54 10.42 -0.03
CA GLU A 747 28.76 10.28 -0.84
C GLU A 747 28.57 10.72 -2.29
N ARG A 748 27.39 10.47 -2.86
CA ARG A 748 27.05 10.75 -4.27
C ARG A 748 26.63 12.20 -4.49
N CYS A 749 25.91 12.78 -3.55
CA CYS A 749 25.38 14.13 -3.61
C CYS A 749 25.97 14.99 -2.48
N ARG A 750 27.31 14.99 -2.35
CA ARG A 750 28.06 15.84 -1.41
C ARG A 750 27.67 17.30 -1.70
N ASN A 751 27.15 18.01 -0.70
CA ASN A 751 26.59 19.37 -0.74
C ASN A 751 25.07 19.49 -0.94
N ALA A 752 24.35 18.46 -1.42
CA ALA A 752 22.89 18.52 -1.53
C ALA A 752 22.17 18.04 -0.26
N LYS A 753 22.83 17.19 0.54
CA LYS A 753 22.24 16.57 1.73
C LYS A 753 21.74 17.58 2.75
N ASP A 754 22.61 18.49 3.16
CA ASP A 754 22.32 19.42 4.25
C ASP A 754 21.80 20.78 3.76
N ALA A 755 21.51 20.89 2.46
CA ALA A 755 20.98 22.11 1.85
C ALA A 755 19.58 22.42 2.40
N LEU A 756 19.35 23.66 2.82
CA LEU A 756 18.04 24.13 3.28
C LEU A 756 17.37 24.96 2.19
N GLU A 757 16.08 24.76 2.00
CA GLU A 757 15.31 25.43 0.95
C GLU A 757 15.36 26.96 1.03
N LYS A 758 15.42 27.51 2.25
CA LYS A 758 15.50 28.95 2.51
C LYS A 758 16.81 29.60 2.04
N ASP A 759 17.87 28.81 1.83
CA ASP A 759 19.19 29.33 1.47
C ASP A 759 19.31 29.63 -0.03
N PHE A 760 18.30 29.22 -0.83
CA PHE A 760 18.25 29.43 -2.28
C PHE A 760 17.38 30.64 -2.62
N TYR A 761 18.04 31.80 -2.77
CA TYR A 761 17.43 33.10 -3.10
C TYR A 761 17.76 33.58 -4.52
N ASN A 762 18.56 32.85 -5.28
CA ASN A 762 18.87 33.16 -6.68
C ASN A 762 18.92 31.90 -7.56
N ASP A 763 18.64 32.08 -8.84
CA ASP A 763 18.55 31.00 -9.83
C ASP A 763 19.87 30.24 -10.01
N THR A 764 21.01 30.93 -9.99
CA THR A 764 22.33 30.29 -10.20
C THR A 764 22.66 29.28 -9.11
N THR A 765 22.40 29.61 -7.84
CA THR A 765 22.60 28.66 -6.73
C THR A 765 21.68 27.45 -6.85
N LEU A 766 20.44 27.67 -7.31
CA LEU A 766 19.47 26.61 -7.49
C LEU A 766 19.84 25.67 -8.65
N GLU A 767 20.38 26.20 -9.75
CA GLU A 767 20.88 25.41 -10.88
C GLU A 767 22.09 24.54 -10.50
N VAL A 768 23.00 25.07 -9.67
CA VAL A 768 24.12 24.27 -9.13
C VAL A 768 23.60 23.12 -8.27
N PHE A 769 22.61 23.38 -7.41
CA PHE A 769 21.97 22.35 -6.61
C PHE A 769 21.23 21.32 -7.49
N GLU A 770 20.46 21.79 -8.47
CA GLU A 770 19.75 20.95 -9.43
C GLU A 770 20.72 20.01 -10.16
N ALA A 771 21.86 20.51 -10.64
CA ALA A 771 22.85 19.70 -11.33
C ALA A 771 23.37 18.54 -10.48
N VAL A 772 23.59 18.75 -9.17
CA VAL A 772 24.05 17.71 -8.24
C VAL A 772 22.96 16.68 -7.96
N VAL A 773 21.73 17.14 -7.68
CA VAL A 773 20.58 16.27 -7.37
C VAL A 773 20.22 15.41 -8.58
N VAL A 774 20.10 16.02 -9.76
CA VAL A 774 19.72 15.34 -11.00
C VAL A 774 20.82 14.36 -11.45
N HIS A 775 22.10 14.75 -11.38
CA HIS A 775 23.20 13.82 -11.69
C HIS A 775 23.20 12.62 -10.75
N GLY A 776 22.98 12.83 -9.45
CA GLY A 776 22.81 11.76 -8.47
C GLY A 776 21.72 10.78 -8.85
N TYR A 777 20.52 11.28 -9.14
CA TYR A 777 19.38 10.46 -9.60
C TYR A 777 19.73 9.65 -10.86
N LEU A 778 20.26 10.31 -11.90
CA LEU A 778 20.60 9.65 -13.16
C LEU A 778 21.68 8.59 -12.99
N GLN A 779 22.66 8.82 -12.11
CA GLN A 779 23.68 7.82 -11.78
C GLN A 779 23.08 6.63 -11.01
N TYR A 780 22.23 6.87 -10.00
CA TYR A 780 21.52 5.78 -9.32
C TYR A 780 20.69 4.94 -10.28
N PHE A 781 19.99 5.59 -11.21
CA PHE A 781 19.19 4.91 -12.21
C PHE A 781 20.05 4.04 -13.12
N PHE A 782 21.16 4.58 -13.64
CA PHE A 782 22.08 3.81 -14.48
C PHE A 782 22.73 2.65 -13.72
N ASP A 783 23.19 2.87 -12.49
CA ASP A 783 23.82 1.81 -11.69
C ASP A 783 22.83 0.69 -11.35
N THR A 784 21.52 0.99 -11.28
CA THR A 784 20.47 0.03 -10.93
C THR A 784 19.94 -0.71 -12.15
N PHE A 785 19.76 -0.03 -13.29
CA PHE A 785 19.05 -0.56 -14.46
C PHE A 785 19.90 -0.65 -15.73
N GLY A 786 21.04 0.03 -15.80
CA GLY A 786 22.02 -0.06 -16.89
C GLY A 786 21.61 0.63 -18.19
N ARG A 787 20.56 1.46 -18.17
CA ARG A 787 20.15 2.30 -19.29
C ARG A 787 20.00 3.76 -18.86
N ALA A 788 20.01 4.66 -19.83
CA ALA A 788 19.63 6.06 -19.61
C ALA A 788 18.18 6.16 -19.12
N ALA A 789 17.95 7.00 -18.10
CA ALA A 789 16.61 7.36 -17.65
C ALA A 789 15.92 8.25 -18.68
N VAL A 790 14.59 8.23 -18.72
CA VAL A 790 13.80 9.19 -19.48
C VAL A 790 13.79 10.52 -18.72
N THR A 791 14.10 11.59 -19.44
CA THR A 791 14.19 12.94 -18.89
C THR A 791 12.83 13.64 -18.94
N PRO A 792 12.38 14.29 -17.85
CA PRO A 792 11.18 15.12 -17.89
C PRO A 792 11.38 16.33 -18.81
N LEU A 793 10.37 16.61 -19.63
CA LEU A 793 10.42 17.66 -20.66
C LEU A 793 9.58 18.88 -20.27
N ARG A 794 9.91 20.04 -20.84
CA ARG A 794 9.10 21.25 -20.77
C ARG A 794 8.08 21.25 -21.89
N LEU A 795 6.85 21.70 -21.65
CA LEU A 795 5.91 21.96 -22.74
C LEU A 795 5.79 23.47 -22.93
N ASP A 796 6.22 23.98 -24.09
CA ASP A 796 6.06 25.39 -24.46
C ASP A 796 4.84 25.52 -25.37
N ARG A 797 3.71 25.99 -24.83
CA ARG A 797 2.55 26.36 -25.65
C ARG A 797 2.85 27.68 -26.35
N SER A 798 2.60 27.71 -27.66
CA SER A 798 2.60 28.97 -28.43
C SER A 798 1.31 29.69 -28.09
N ASP A 799 1.42 30.88 -27.47
CA ASP A 799 0.32 31.81 -27.22
C ASP A 799 -0.51 32.12 -28.48
#